data_AF-A0A1X7F075-F1
#
_entry.id   AF-A0A1X7F075-F1
#
_cell.length_a   1.000
_cell.length_b   1.000
_cell.length_c   1.000
_cell.angle_alpha   90.00
_cell.angle_beta   90.00
_cell.angle_gamma   90.00
#
_symmetry.space_group_name_H-M   'P 1'
#
loop_
_entity.id
_entity.type
_entity.pdbx_description
1 polymer ?
#
loop_
_entity_poly.entity_id
_entity_poly.type
_entity_poly.pdbx_seq_one_letter_code
_entity_poly.pdbx_strand_id
1 'polypeptide(L)'
;MATVAEALQIAVGFQRAGRLDEARGVYLRILEVDPRNAHALHLLGLIERRQGRREKALELIRAALGIAPDMADASCNLGSTLSELGQVDAAAAAHRRAILIDPGLEGAYSALAFLLGGRGGPRDWETAAVAFRRVLRLTPGRADAYHDLGIALRQNGAVEAAQASQRNALILQPDFADAQANLGNIRLELGDPSDALTCFRRGLLIRPGQGNTLYNQGNAQHAAGLADAAVDSYAGAARAGVALALTRLADVLTDLGREAEAEQVLRLALTRPGSDVPGAIDMLSALLVRQGRFDEARRFFADYRYPHAADPNTFRIECLTAVAESWLAAGEVDRAVEVLAGIHGHGSRFFTVKSIAGLQQVLARQGRRLERPANPDPAAPRICSSTLATHGRFAHNVLEYVLLRLYAEKFGYRLETPDWVGGYYFDLDDPRPSGGLKPMHFARRILNDLVTGRRDDPRPDVDILSPLFLFDHREEWRERVQSWLRPRPEWLPHVDPVMQALKARGNTVVALHIRRGDFVWFRYTITETAWYVDWLKALWPTLDRPVLYIATDDPATIADFAAFAPVSLTDVAQPWTGLEFLQDFHVLMNADVLGVSAQSGYSQLAALLNRNARLFVEPDAAARRIRPYSPWTAPSGTP
;
A
#
# COMPACT_ATOMS: atom_id res chain seq x y z
N MET A 1 3.69 -55.83 -31.82
CA MET A 1 3.41 -54.38 -31.79
C MET A 1 3.23 -54.00 -30.34
N ALA A 2 3.88 -52.94 -29.87
CA ALA A 2 3.57 -52.42 -28.54
C ALA A 2 2.13 -51.89 -28.54
N THR A 3 1.34 -52.24 -27.54
CA THR A 3 0.02 -51.66 -27.32
C THR A 3 0.14 -50.16 -26.99
N VAL A 4 -0.95 -49.40 -27.15
CA VAL A 4 -0.97 -47.97 -26.75
C VAL A 4 -0.58 -47.79 -25.27
N ALA A 5 -0.98 -48.72 -24.39
CA ALA A 5 -0.61 -48.71 -22.98
C ALA A 5 0.90 -48.94 -22.75
N GLU A 6 1.51 -49.87 -23.47
CA GLU A 6 2.96 -50.12 -23.41
C GLU A 6 3.75 -48.93 -23.97
N ALA A 7 3.30 -48.36 -25.09
CA ALA A 7 3.89 -47.14 -25.65
C ALA A 7 3.80 -45.97 -24.67
N LEU A 8 2.68 -45.82 -23.95
CA LEU A 8 2.50 -44.78 -22.94
C LEU A 8 3.50 -44.95 -21.77
N GLN A 9 3.72 -46.18 -21.30
CA GLN A 9 4.72 -46.46 -20.25
C GLN A 9 6.15 -46.16 -20.72
N ILE A 10 6.49 -46.50 -21.96
CA ILE A 10 7.79 -46.15 -22.55
C ILE A 10 7.97 -44.62 -22.60
N ALA A 11 6.96 -43.88 -23.05
CA ALA A 11 7.00 -42.42 -23.13
C ALA A 11 7.19 -41.78 -21.74
N VAL A 12 6.46 -42.26 -20.73
CA VAL A 12 6.61 -41.84 -19.33
C VAL A 12 8.02 -42.16 -18.81
N GLY A 13 8.58 -43.32 -19.17
CA GLY A 13 9.96 -43.70 -18.85
C GLY A 13 10.98 -42.72 -19.42
N PHE A 14 10.88 -42.37 -20.70
CA PHE A 14 11.74 -41.35 -21.33
C PHE A 14 11.59 -39.99 -20.65
N GLN A 15 10.36 -39.59 -20.32
CA GLN A 15 10.09 -38.32 -19.65
C GLN A 15 10.69 -38.26 -18.23
N ARG A 16 10.61 -39.35 -17.46
CA ARG A 16 11.26 -39.48 -16.13
C ARG A 16 12.79 -39.41 -16.24
N ALA A 17 13.35 -39.93 -17.32
CA ALA A 17 14.79 -39.87 -17.61
C ALA A 17 15.25 -38.52 -18.23
N GLY A 18 14.35 -37.54 -18.38
CA GLY A 18 14.66 -36.24 -18.99
C GLY A 18 14.83 -36.26 -20.51
N ARG A 19 14.56 -37.39 -21.17
CA ARG A 19 14.65 -37.58 -22.62
C ARG A 19 13.38 -37.08 -23.31
N LEU A 20 13.15 -35.76 -23.24
CA LEU A 20 11.87 -35.13 -23.59
C LEU A 20 11.50 -35.28 -25.07
N ASP A 21 12.46 -35.20 -25.98
CA ASP A 21 12.18 -35.32 -27.43
C ASP A 21 11.77 -36.74 -27.83
N GLU A 22 12.33 -37.76 -27.17
CA GLU A 22 11.96 -39.15 -27.39
C GLU A 22 10.59 -39.46 -26.80
N ALA A 23 10.30 -38.97 -25.60
CA ALA A 23 8.97 -39.04 -25.01
C ALA A 23 7.92 -38.37 -25.91
N ARG A 24 8.23 -37.17 -26.41
CA ARG A 24 7.40 -36.43 -27.37
C ARG A 24 7.12 -37.24 -28.63
N GLY A 25 8.15 -37.84 -29.23
CA GLY A 25 8.01 -38.68 -30.43
C GLY A 25 7.18 -39.95 -30.20
N VAL A 26 7.16 -40.49 -28.98
CA VAL A 26 6.27 -41.61 -28.62
C VAL A 26 4.83 -41.13 -28.41
N TYR A 27 4.61 -40.01 -27.70
CA TYR A 27 3.26 -39.45 -27.53
C TYR A 27 2.60 -39.06 -28.85
N LEU A 28 3.35 -38.48 -29.79
CA LEU A 28 2.82 -38.15 -31.13
C LEU A 28 2.38 -39.41 -31.88
N ARG A 29 3.16 -40.49 -31.84
CA ARG A 29 2.79 -41.79 -32.43
C ARG A 29 1.57 -42.42 -31.76
N ILE A 30 1.40 -42.25 -30.45
CA ILE A 30 0.17 -42.66 -29.75
C ILE A 30 -1.02 -41.87 -30.30
N LEU A 31 -0.89 -40.56 -30.47
CA LEU A 31 -1.95 -39.69 -30.97
C LEU A 31 -2.26 -39.87 -32.45
N GLU A 32 -1.32 -40.39 -33.26
CA GLU A 32 -1.58 -40.80 -34.64
C GLU A 32 -2.52 -42.01 -34.70
N VAL A 33 -2.40 -42.94 -33.75
CA VAL A 33 -3.21 -44.17 -33.68
C VAL A 33 -4.50 -43.97 -32.89
N ASP A 34 -4.44 -43.19 -31.81
CA ASP A 34 -5.56 -42.83 -30.93
C ASP A 34 -5.57 -41.32 -30.66
N PRO A 35 -6.16 -40.51 -31.57
CA PRO A 35 -6.21 -39.05 -31.41
C PRO A 35 -6.98 -38.57 -30.17
N ARG A 36 -7.78 -39.45 -29.55
CA ARG A 36 -8.57 -39.15 -28.35
C ARG A 36 -7.91 -39.69 -27.08
N ASN A 37 -6.63 -40.04 -27.12
CA ASN A 37 -5.91 -40.49 -25.94
C ASN A 37 -5.64 -39.32 -24.96
N ALA A 38 -6.48 -39.19 -23.94
CA ALA A 38 -6.42 -38.08 -22.99
C ALA A 38 -5.08 -38.02 -22.22
N HIS A 39 -4.49 -39.15 -21.85
CA HIS A 39 -3.19 -39.21 -21.17
C HIS A 39 -2.04 -38.76 -22.07
N ALA A 40 -1.99 -39.21 -23.33
CA ALA A 40 -0.95 -38.77 -24.26
C ALA A 40 -1.07 -37.27 -24.58
N LEU A 41 -2.30 -36.74 -24.74
CA LEU A 41 -2.52 -35.30 -24.91
C LEU A 41 -2.03 -34.49 -23.70
N HIS A 42 -2.39 -34.90 -22.48
CA HIS A 42 -1.96 -34.23 -21.24
C HIS A 42 -0.44 -34.25 -21.06
N LEU A 43 0.18 -35.41 -21.21
CA LEU A 43 1.62 -35.57 -20.98
C LEU A 43 2.46 -34.92 -22.10
N LEU A 44 1.97 -34.91 -23.33
CA LEU A 44 2.56 -34.11 -24.40
C LEU A 44 2.46 -32.61 -24.09
N GLY A 45 1.31 -32.15 -23.59
CA GLY A 45 1.12 -30.77 -23.14
C GLY A 45 2.13 -30.35 -22.06
N LEU A 46 2.45 -31.24 -21.12
CA LEU A 46 3.49 -31.00 -20.12
C LEU A 46 4.88 -30.83 -20.74
N ILE A 47 5.22 -31.61 -21.76
CA ILE A 47 6.49 -31.47 -22.48
C ILE A 47 6.54 -30.12 -23.20
N GLU A 48 5.49 -29.76 -23.94
CA GLU A 48 5.41 -28.48 -24.65
C GLU A 48 5.55 -27.30 -23.67
N ARG A 49 4.93 -27.37 -22.49
CA ARG A 49 5.08 -26.37 -21.42
C ARG A 49 6.53 -26.25 -20.95
N ARG A 50 7.21 -27.37 -20.66
CA ARG A 50 8.63 -27.39 -20.26
C ARG A 50 9.56 -26.84 -21.34
N GLN A 51 9.19 -26.99 -22.62
CA GLN A 51 9.90 -26.41 -23.76
C GLN A 51 9.54 -24.94 -24.03
N GLY A 52 8.72 -24.31 -23.18
CA GLY A 52 8.32 -22.91 -23.29
C GLY A 52 7.15 -22.62 -24.24
N ARG A 53 6.56 -23.65 -24.87
CA ARG A 53 5.45 -23.54 -25.84
C ARG A 53 4.11 -23.59 -25.12
N ARG A 54 3.85 -22.56 -24.33
CA ARG A 54 2.75 -22.48 -23.35
C ARG A 54 1.37 -22.52 -23.99
N GLU A 55 1.18 -21.90 -25.13
CA GLU A 55 -0.08 -21.88 -25.89
C GLU A 55 -0.41 -23.28 -26.42
N LYS A 56 0.59 -24.01 -26.91
CA LYS A 56 0.39 -25.39 -27.38
C LYS A 56 0.11 -26.34 -26.21
N ALA A 57 0.80 -26.16 -25.09
CA ALA A 57 0.49 -26.89 -23.87
C ALA A 57 -0.96 -26.66 -23.42
N LEU A 58 -1.43 -25.41 -23.45
CA LEU A 58 -2.80 -25.05 -23.10
C LEU A 58 -3.83 -25.75 -24.01
N GLU A 59 -3.61 -25.76 -25.31
CA GLU A 59 -4.46 -26.45 -26.29
C GLU A 59 -4.55 -27.96 -25.99
N LEU A 60 -3.39 -28.62 -25.83
CA LEU A 60 -3.30 -30.05 -25.60
C LEU A 60 -3.94 -30.48 -24.27
N ILE A 61 -3.69 -29.73 -23.20
CA ILE A 61 -4.27 -30.02 -21.88
C ILE A 61 -5.79 -29.79 -21.89
N ARG A 62 -6.29 -28.76 -22.59
CA ARG A 62 -7.74 -28.54 -22.77
C ARG A 62 -8.39 -29.64 -23.58
N ALA A 63 -7.74 -30.11 -24.65
CA ALA A 63 -8.22 -31.25 -25.43
C ALA A 63 -8.31 -32.52 -24.56
N ALA A 64 -7.28 -32.78 -23.75
CA ALA A 64 -7.27 -33.88 -22.80
C ALA A 64 -8.45 -33.81 -21.81
N LEU A 65 -8.71 -32.64 -21.22
CA LEU A 65 -9.82 -32.41 -20.29
C LEU A 65 -11.22 -32.38 -20.96
N GLY A 66 -11.28 -32.09 -22.26
CA GLY A 66 -12.50 -32.24 -23.05
C GLY A 66 -12.89 -33.70 -23.27
N ILE A 67 -11.92 -34.62 -23.23
CA ILE A 67 -12.13 -36.06 -23.37
C ILE A 67 -12.33 -36.73 -22.00
N ALA A 68 -11.49 -36.40 -21.02
CA ALA A 68 -11.56 -36.92 -19.65
C ALA A 68 -11.62 -35.76 -18.64
N PRO A 69 -12.84 -35.27 -18.31
CA PRO A 69 -13.03 -34.08 -17.48
C PRO A 69 -12.64 -34.22 -16.00
N ASP A 70 -12.41 -35.46 -15.54
CA ASP A 70 -12.11 -35.91 -14.18
C ASP A 70 -10.61 -36.20 -13.96
N MET A 71 -9.74 -35.80 -14.88
CA MET A 71 -8.28 -35.88 -14.68
C MET A 71 -7.80 -34.73 -13.77
N ALA A 72 -7.62 -35.01 -12.48
CA ALA A 72 -7.14 -34.03 -11.50
C ALA A 72 -5.78 -33.44 -11.87
N ASP A 73 -4.80 -34.28 -12.25
CA ASP A 73 -3.46 -33.83 -12.67
C ASP A 73 -3.49 -32.95 -13.92
N ALA A 74 -4.39 -33.22 -14.86
CA ALA A 74 -4.57 -32.38 -16.05
C ALA A 74 -5.19 -31.04 -15.69
N SER A 75 -6.16 -31.01 -14.78
CA SER A 75 -6.73 -29.76 -14.25
C SER A 75 -5.70 -28.93 -13.48
N CYS A 76 -4.83 -29.57 -12.69
CA CYS A 76 -3.75 -28.90 -11.98
C CYS A 76 -2.72 -28.30 -12.95
N ASN A 77 -2.28 -29.08 -13.94
CA ASN A 77 -1.33 -28.62 -14.95
C ASN A 77 -1.91 -27.57 -15.89
N LEU A 78 -3.23 -27.61 -16.15
CA LEU A 78 -3.94 -26.52 -16.82
C LEU A 78 -3.80 -25.22 -16.02
N GLY A 79 -4.04 -25.27 -14.71
CA GLY A 79 -3.89 -24.13 -13.82
C GLY A 79 -2.49 -23.53 -13.85
N SER A 80 -1.45 -24.36 -13.75
CA SER A 80 -0.07 -23.89 -13.83
C SER A 80 0.29 -23.28 -15.19
N THR A 81 -0.22 -23.84 -16.29
CA THR A 81 -0.02 -23.30 -17.64
C THR A 81 -0.70 -21.94 -17.82
N LEU A 82 -1.93 -21.80 -17.30
CA LEU A 82 -2.68 -20.54 -17.32
C LEU A 82 -2.00 -19.46 -16.48
N SER A 83 -1.42 -19.84 -15.33
CA SER A 83 -0.64 -18.94 -14.47
C SER A 83 0.58 -18.37 -15.21
N GLU A 84 1.33 -19.22 -15.90
CA GLU A 84 2.48 -18.81 -16.71
C GLU A 84 2.10 -17.89 -17.89
N LEU A 85 0.85 -17.97 -18.36
CA LEU A 85 0.27 -17.08 -19.37
C LEU A 85 -0.36 -15.81 -18.77
N GLY A 86 -0.29 -15.61 -17.45
CA GLY A 86 -0.88 -14.47 -16.75
C GLY A 86 -2.40 -14.53 -16.58
N GLN A 87 -3.05 -15.65 -16.89
CA GLN A 87 -4.51 -15.84 -16.77
C GLN A 87 -4.87 -16.31 -15.35
N VAL A 88 -4.72 -15.41 -14.38
CA VAL A 88 -4.79 -15.73 -12.94
C VAL A 88 -6.12 -16.33 -12.50
N ASP A 89 -7.26 -15.73 -12.86
CA ASP A 89 -8.57 -16.22 -12.38
C ASP A 89 -8.91 -17.60 -12.96
N ALA A 90 -8.60 -17.80 -14.24
CA ALA A 90 -8.76 -19.09 -14.90
C ALA A 90 -7.82 -20.15 -14.29
N ALA A 91 -6.59 -19.77 -13.94
CA ALA A 91 -5.64 -20.65 -13.25
C ALA A 91 -6.18 -21.09 -11.88
N ALA A 92 -6.69 -20.15 -11.08
CA ALA A 92 -7.28 -20.45 -9.78
C ALA A 92 -8.50 -21.38 -9.90
N ALA A 93 -9.38 -21.16 -10.89
CA ALA A 93 -10.51 -22.03 -11.17
C ALA A 93 -10.07 -23.47 -11.54
N ALA A 94 -9.03 -23.60 -12.36
CA ALA A 94 -8.49 -24.91 -12.75
C ALA A 94 -7.87 -25.67 -11.55
N HIS A 95 -7.14 -24.98 -10.68
CA HIS A 95 -6.62 -25.59 -9.43
C HIS A 95 -7.74 -26.01 -8.47
N ARG A 96 -8.77 -25.18 -8.28
CA ARG A 96 -9.95 -25.53 -7.48
C ARG A 96 -10.69 -26.74 -8.05
N ARG A 97 -10.79 -26.85 -9.38
CA ARG A 97 -11.35 -28.03 -10.05
C ARG A 97 -10.51 -29.28 -9.78
N ALA A 98 -9.18 -29.19 -9.86
CA ALA A 98 -8.30 -30.30 -9.52
C ALA A 98 -8.52 -30.79 -8.08
N ILE A 99 -8.65 -29.86 -7.12
CA ILE A 99 -8.95 -30.16 -5.71
C ILE A 99 -10.33 -30.80 -5.54
N LEU A 100 -11.34 -30.37 -6.31
CA LEU A 100 -12.68 -30.94 -6.27
C LEU A 100 -12.68 -32.41 -6.75
N ILE A 101 -11.90 -32.70 -7.78
CA ILE A 101 -11.77 -34.04 -8.35
C ILE A 101 -10.96 -34.95 -7.41
N ASP A 102 -9.81 -34.47 -6.92
CA ASP A 102 -8.95 -35.19 -5.98
C ASP A 102 -8.57 -34.29 -4.79
N PRO A 103 -9.27 -34.41 -3.65
CA PRO A 103 -8.95 -33.67 -2.42
C PRO A 103 -7.63 -34.07 -1.73
N GLY A 104 -6.96 -35.11 -2.23
CA GLY A 104 -5.65 -35.57 -1.79
C GLY A 104 -4.49 -35.05 -2.63
N LEU A 105 -4.75 -34.36 -3.75
CA LEU A 105 -3.73 -33.85 -4.66
C LEU A 105 -2.99 -32.64 -4.06
N GLU A 106 -1.94 -32.92 -3.28
CA GLU A 106 -1.11 -31.90 -2.60
C GLU A 106 -0.61 -30.81 -3.56
N GLY A 107 -0.14 -31.21 -4.75
CA GLY A 107 0.38 -30.28 -5.76
C GLY A 107 -0.63 -29.22 -6.21
N ALA A 108 -1.93 -29.53 -6.20
CA ALA A 108 -2.97 -28.56 -6.55
C ALA A 108 -3.17 -27.51 -5.44
N TYR A 109 -3.05 -27.91 -4.17
CA TYR A 109 -3.08 -26.97 -3.04
C TYR A 109 -1.83 -26.08 -3.04
N SER A 110 -0.64 -26.64 -3.23
CA SER A 110 0.61 -25.88 -3.33
C SER A 110 0.53 -24.85 -4.47
N ALA A 111 0.13 -25.27 -5.67
CA ALA A 111 0.01 -24.37 -6.82
C ALA A 111 -1.03 -23.26 -6.60
N LEU A 112 -2.19 -23.58 -6.01
CA LEU A 112 -3.19 -22.58 -5.66
C LEU A 112 -2.66 -21.57 -4.62
N ALA A 113 -1.96 -22.05 -3.59
CA ALA A 113 -1.40 -21.21 -2.54
C ALA A 113 -0.36 -20.23 -3.09
N PHE A 114 0.56 -20.71 -3.93
CA PHE A 114 1.54 -19.84 -4.59
C PHE A 114 0.90 -18.84 -5.56
N LEU A 115 -0.14 -19.25 -6.30
CA LEU A 115 -0.86 -18.36 -7.21
C LEU A 115 -1.52 -17.20 -6.45
N LEU A 116 -2.21 -17.52 -5.35
CA LEU A 116 -2.91 -16.53 -4.53
C LEU A 116 -1.97 -15.68 -3.67
N GLY A 117 -0.81 -16.22 -3.31
CA GLY A 117 0.27 -15.51 -2.61
C GLY A 117 1.26 -14.76 -3.52
N GLY A 118 1.05 -14.76 -4.85
CA GLY A 118 2.00 -14.24 -5.83
C GLY A 118 1.83 -12.76 -6.18
N ARG A 119 2.85 -12.16 -6.80
CA ARG A 119 2.78 -10.82 -7.41
C ARG A 119 1.93 -10.87 -8.69
N GLY A 120 0.73 -10.28 -8.67
CA GLY A 120 -0.05 -9.99 -9.87
C GLY A 120 -1.50 -10.51 -9.88
N GLY A 121 -1.89 -11.38 -8.94
CA GLY A 121 -3.27 -11.82 -8.73
C GLY A 121 -4.05 -10.99 -7.70
N PRO A 122 -5.37 -11.22 -7.53
CA PRO A 122 -6.09 -10.75 -6.36
C PRO A 122 -5.44 -11.43 -5.15
N ARG A 123 -4.66 -10.67 -4.38
CA ARG A 123 -3.91 -11.19 -3.23
C ARG A 123 -4.90 -11.72 -2.19
N ASP A 124 -5.05 -13.04 -2.14
CA ASP A 124 -5.92 -13.75 -1.19
C ASP A 124 -5.04 -14.59 -0.26
N TRP A 125 -4.39 -13.88 0.67
CA TRP A 125 -3.44 -14.46 1.62
C TRP A 125 -4.12 -15.41 2.61
N GLU A 126 -5.39 -15.18 2.92
CA GLU A 126 -6.17 -16.06 3.77
C GLU A 126 -6.37 -17.42 3.11
N THR A 127 -6.89 -17.45 1.88
CA THR A 127 -7.05 -18.70 1.13
C THR A 127 -5.70 -19.36 0.87
N ALA A 128 -4.64 -18.60 0.60
CA ALA A 128 -3.29 -19.13 0.46
C ALA A 128 -2.82 -19.84 1.75
N ALA A 129 -3.04 -19.23 2.92
CA ALA A 129 -2.71 -19.84 4.21
C ALA A 129 -3.53 -21.10 4.49
N VAL A 130 -4.81 -21.13 4.12
CA VAL A 130 -5.66 -22.33 4.20
C VAL A 130 -5.11 -23.46 3.32
N ALA A 131 -4.72 -23.14 2.08
CA ALA A 131 -4.14 -24.11 1.16
C ALA A 131 -2.79 -24.65 1.66
N PHE A 132 -1.88 -23.82 2.16
CA PHE A 132 -0.62 -24.30 2.76
C PHE A 132 -0.83 -25.15 4.02
N ARG A 133 -1.81 -24.83 4.88
CA ARG A 133 -2.19 -25.72 6.00
C ARG A 133 -2.67 -27.08 5.49
N ARG A 134 -3.34 -27.14 4.34
CA ARG A 134 -3.76 -28.40 3.73
C ARG A 134 -2.57 -29.19 3.18
N VAL A 135 -1.61 -28.54 2.54
CA VAL A 135 -0.32 -29.14 2.14
C VAL A 135 0.36 -29.79 3.35
N LEU A 136 0.46 -29.09 4.48
CA LEU A 136 1.08 -29.62 5.70
C LEU A 136 0.30 -30.77 6.35
N ARG A 137 -1.03 -30.86 6.16
CA ARG A 137 -1.81 -32.02 6.61
C ARG A 137 -1.57 -33.26 5.75
N LEU A 138 -1.37 -33.06 4.44
CA LEU A 138 -1.08 -34.15 3.50
C LEU A 138 0.39 -34.60 3.62
N THR A 139 1.30 -33.65 3.84
CA THR A 139 2.75 -33.88 3.90
C THR A 139 3.39 -33.07 5.07
N PRO A 140 3.37 -33.59 6.32
CA PRO A 140 3.77 -32.82 7.51
C PRO A 140 5.27 -32.45 7.62
N GLY A 141 6.17 -33.15 6.93
CA GLY A 141 7.63 -32.98 7.05
C GLY A 141 8.24 -31.90 6.15
N ARG A 142 7.46 -30.93 5.67
CA ARG A 142 7.88 -29.94 4.65
C ARG A 142 8.26 -28.61 5.31
N ALA A 143 9.55 -28.38 5.51
CA ALA A 143 10.08 -27.12 6.07
C ALA A 143 9.75 -25.90 5.19
N ASP A 144 9.82 -26.06 3.88
CA ASP A 144 9.42 -25.07 2.87
C ASP A 144 7.93 -24.73 2.95
N ALA A 145 7.03 -25.71 3.10
CA ALA A 145 5.60 -25.43 3.27
C ALA A 145 5.28 -24.66 4.57
N TYR A 146 6.00 -24.92 5.66
CA TYR A 146 5.90 -24.11 6.88
C TYR A 146 6.44 -22.68 6.68
N HIS A 147 7.53 -22.54 5.92
CA HIS A 147 8.09 -21.23 5.57
C HIS A 147 7.11 -20.40 4.75
N ASP A 148 6.52 -20.98 3.70
CA ASP A 148 5.56 -20.30 2.83
C ASP A 148 4.23 -20.01 3.53
N LEU A 149 3.77 -20.92 4.41
CA LEU A 149 2.66 -20.63 5.32
C LEU A 149 2.98 -19.43 6.22
N GLY A 150 4.19 -19.34 6.74
CA GLY A 150 4.65 -18.20 7.55
C GLY A 150 4.60 -16.89 6.76
N ILE A 151 5.01 -16.89 5.49
CA ILE A 151 4.91 -15.72 4.62
C ILE A 151 3.44 -15.33 4.41
N ALA A 152 2.58 -16.28 4.04
CA ALA A 152 1.16 -16.02 3.81
C ALA A 152 0.45 -15.48 5.06
N LEU A 153 0.71 -16.08 6.23
CA LEU A 153 0.15 -15.62 7.50
C LEU A 153 0.60 -14.21 7.86
N ARG A 154 1.88 -13.88 7.65
CA ARG A 154 2.40 -12.54 7.91
C ARG A 154 1.72 -11.51 7.00
N GLN A 155 1.58 -11.81 5.70
CA GLN A 155 0.89 -10.92 4.76
C GLN A 155 -0.61 -10.77 5.06
N ASN A 156 -1.21 -11.78 5.69
CA ASN A 156 -2.58 -11.75 6.21
C ASN A 156 -2.69 -11.10 7.60
N GLY A 157 -1.63 -10.49 8.13
CA GLY A 157 -1.62 -9.85 9.46
C GLY A 157 -1.59 -10.82 10.66
N ALA A 158 -1.59 -12.14 10.45
CA ALA A 158 -1.50 -13.17 11.49
C ALA A 158 -0.04 -13.41 11.91
N VAL A 159 0.63 -12.37 12.41
CA VAL A 159 2.08 -12.33 12.65
C VAL A 159 2.56 -13.36 13.68
N GLU A 160 1.79 -13.61 14.73
CA GLU A 160 2.13 -14.60 15.77
C GLU A 160 2.08 -16.03 15.20
N ALA A 161 1.07 -16.33 14.37
CA ALA A 161 0.97 -17.60 13.67
C ALA A 161 2.07 -17.76 12.61
N ALA A 162 2.46 -16.66 11.97
CA ALA A 162 3.60 -16.63 11.05
C ALA A 162 4.90 -16.96 11.77
N GLN A 163 5.12 -16.41 12.97
CA GLN A 163 6.27 -16.72 13.81
C GLN A 163 6.34 -18.22 14.15
N ALA A 164 5.22 -18.79 14.59
CA ALA A 164 5.15 -20.21 14.94
C ALA A 164 5.47 -21.09 13.72
N SER A 165 4.98 -20.70 12.55
CA SER A 165 5.23 -21.41 11.28
C SER A 165 6.71 -21.36 10.88
N GLN A 166 7.37 -20.19 10.96
CA GLN A 166 8.82 -20.10 10.69
C GLN A 166 9.65 -20.89 11.70
N ARG A 167 9.25 -20.94 12.98
CA ARG A 167 9.92 -21.80 13.98
C ARG A 167 9.81 -23.28 13.63
N ASN A 168 8.64 -23.74 13.17
CA ASN A 168 8.46 -25.13 12.72
C ASN A 168 9.33 -25.44 11.49
N ALA A 169 9.45 -24.51 10.54
CA ALA A 169 10.38 -24.66 9.41
C ALA A 169 11.82 -24.85 9.90
N LEU A 170 12.25 -24.08 10.90
CA LEU A 170 13.59 -24.16 11.49
C LEU A 170 13.82 -25.39 12.38
N ILE A 171 12.77 -25.97 12.95
CA ILE A 171 12.86 -27.26 13.66
C ILE A 171 13.12 -28.39 12.65
N LEU A 172 12.42 -28.37 11.52
CA LEU A 172 12.58 -29.38 10.46
C LEU A 172 13.89 -29.19 9.69
N GLN A 173 14.30 -27.94 9.48
CA GLN A 173 15.51 -27.58 8.76
C GLN A 173 16.25 -26.42 9.47
N PRO A 174 17.19 -26.73 10.40
CA PRO A 174 17.91 -25.71 11.18
C PRO A 174 18.78 -24.75 10.35
N ASP A 175 19.27 -25.19 9.18
CA ASP A 175 20.09 -24.42 8.25
C ASP A 175 19.26 -23.67 7.18
N PHE A 176 17.96 -23.45 7.42
CA PHE A 176 17.10 -22.74 6.49
C PHE A 176 17.28 -21.21 6.63
N ALA A 177 18.27 -20.66 5.93
CA ALA A 177 18.63 -19.23 6.00
C ALA A 177 17.46 -18.28 5.71
N ASP A 178 16.59 -18.62 4.75
CA ASP A 178 15.44 -17.78 4.38
C ASP A 178 14.36 -17.75 5.47
N ALA A 179 14.17 -18.87 6.18
CA ALA A 179 13.30 -18.93 7.35
C ALA A 179 13.88 -18.15 8.54
N GLN A 180 15.21 -18.17 8.75
CA GLN A 180 15.87 -17.30 9.74
C GLN A 180 15.65 -15.82 9.41
N ALA A 181 15.87 -15.41 8.15
CA ALA A 181 15.67 -14.02 7.74
C ALA A 181 14.21 -13.57 7.91
N ASN A 182 13.23 -14.43 7.54
CA ASN A 182 11.82 -14.11 7.72
C ASN A 182 11.40 -14.07 9.20
N LEU A 183 11.94 -14.96 10.04
CA LEU A 183 11.74 -14.87 11.48
C LEU A 183 12.31 -13.56 12.04
N GLY A 184 13.47 -13.11 11.55
CA GLY A 184 14.04 -11.81 11.91
C GLY A 184 13.12 -10.63 11.56
N ASN A 185 12.55 -10.64 10.35
CA ASN A 185 11.56 -9.62 9.94
C ASN A 185 10.32 -9.62 10.83
N ILE A 186 9.79 -10.81 11.16
CA ILE A 186 8.65 -10.97 12.06
C ILE A 186 8.96 -10.43 13.46
N ARG A 187 10.18 -10.70 13.97
CA ARG A 187 10.63 -10.16 15.26
C ARG A 187 10.72 -8.64 15.27
N LEU A 188 11.23 -8.05 14.20
CA LEU A 188 11.27 -6.60 14.07
C LEU A 188 9.85 -6.00 14.06
N GLU A 189 8.90 -6.63 13.37
CA GLU A 189 7.47 -6.24 13.32
C GLU A 189 6.72 -6.46 14.65
N LEU A 190 7.16 -7.41 15.47
CA LEU A 190 6.70 -7.57 16.85
C LEU A 190 7.33 -6.52 17.80
N GLY A 191 8.35 -5.80 17.33
CA GLY A 191 9.05 -4.78 18.08
C GLY A 191 10.21 -5.32 18.92
N ASP A 192 10.78 -6.47 18.54
CA ASP A 192 11.91 -7.16 19.19
C ASP A 192 13.20 -7.08 18.34
N PRO A 193 13.85 -5.91 18.20
CA PRO A 193 15.01 -5.75 17.32
C PRO A 193 16.21 -6.62 17.72
N SER A 194 16.42 -6.89 19.02
CA SER A 194 17.51 -7.77 19.49
C SER A 194 17.36 -9.22 19.00
N ASP A 195 16.17 -9.78 19.12
CA ASP A 195 15.85 -11.12 18.60
C ASP A 195 15.95 -11.14 17.07
N ALA A 196 15.52 -10.06 16.40
CA ALA A 196 15.65 -9.92 14.96
C ALA A 196 17.13 -9.99 14.52
N LEU A 197 18.02 -9.26 15.19
CA LEU A 197 19.46 -9.28 14.93
C LEU A 197 20.07 -10.68 15.12
N THR A 198 19.61 -11.43 16.12
CA THR A 198 20.05 -12.81 16.34
C THR A 198 19.68 -13.69 15.15
N CYS A 199 18.45 -13.55 14.63
CA CYS A 199 17.99 -14.31 13.47
C CYS A 199 18.77 -13.93 12.20
N PHE A 200 18.97 -12.64 11.93
CA PHE A 200 19.73 -12.18 10.76
C PHE A 200 21.18 -12.64 10.79
N ARG A 201 21.86 -12.56 11.94
CA ARG A 201 23.24 -13.06 12.10
C ARG A 201 23.32 -14.56 11.81
N ARG A 202 22.37 -15.35 12.29
CA ARG A 202 22.30 -16.80 11.97
C ARG A 202 22.09 -17.04 10.48
N GLY A 203 21.14 -16.34 9.85
CA GLY A 203 20.89 -16.44 8.41
C GLY A 203 22.12 -16.06 7.57
N LEU A 204 22.84 -15.02 7.96
CA LEU A 204 24.08 -14.57 7.28
C LEU A 204 25.27 -15.48 7.57
N LEU A 205 25.30 -16.18 8.71
CA LEU A 205 26.30 -17.21 8.98
C LEU A 205 26.09 -18.43 8.05
N ILE A 206 24.83 -18.84 7.85
CA ILE A 206 24.48 -19.96 6.97
C ILE A 206 24.74 -19.60 5.50
N ARG A 207 24.29 -18.42 5.07
CA ARG A 207 24.46 -17.94 3.69
C ARG A 207 24.93 -16.48 3.71
N PRO A 208 26.27 -16.25 3.65
CA PRO A 208 26.87 -14.91 3.63
C PRO A 208 26.52 -14.12 2.37
N GLY A 209 26.61 -12.78 2.44
CA GLY A 209 26.47 -11.90 1.28
C GLY A 209 25.04 -11.71 0.77
N GLN A 210 24.02 -12.20 1.48
CA GLN A 210 22.62 -11.98 1.11
C GLN A 210 22.21 -10.52 1.33
N GLY A 211 22.17 -9.73 0.24
CA GLY A 211 21.89 -8.31 0.28
C GLY A 211 20.57 -7.94 1.00
N ASN A 212 19.48 -8.68 0.77
CA ASN A 212 18.20 -8.42 1.45
C ASN A 212 18.28 -8.68 2.96
N THR A 213 19.03 -9.69 3.38
CA THR A 213 19.23 -9.99 4.81
C THR A 213 20.11 -8.93 5.47
N LEU A 214 21.14 -8.43 4.77
CA LEU A 214 21.94 -7.28 5.23
C LEU A 214 21.09 -6.01 5.35
N TYR A 215 20.22 -5.73 4.37
CA TYR A 215 19.29 -4.60 4.42
C TYR A 215 18.37 -4.68 5.65
N ASN A 216 17.77 -5.84 5.91
CA ASN A 216 16.90 -6.04 7.07
C ASN A 216 17.67 -6.03 8.40
N GLN A 217 18.91 -6.50 8.42
CA GLN A 217 19.80 -6.34 9.57
C GLN A 217 20.07 -4.86 9.85
N GLY A 218 20.31 -4.05 8.81
CA GLY A 218 20.45 -2.59 8.93
C GLY A 218 19.22 -1.94 9.56
N ASN A 219 18.01 -2.31 9.12
CA ASN A 219 16.76 -1.83 9.74
C ASN A 219 16.69 -2.20 11.23
N ALA A 220 17.03 -3.43 11.59
CA ALA A 220 17.03 -3.87 12.99
C ALA A 220 18.12 -3.19 13.84
N GLN A 221 19.29 -2.90 13.26
CA GLN A 221 20.36 -2.15 13.93
C GLN A 221 19.95 -0.70 14.18
N HIS A 222 19.35 -0.04 13.18
CA HIS A 222 18.87 1.34 13.30
C HIS A 222 17.77 1.44 14.38
N ALA A 223 16.80 0.51 14.37
CA ALA A 223 15.78 0.39 15.41
C ALA A 223 16.37 0.13 16.81
N ALA A 224 17.49 -0.58 16.91
CA ALA A 224 18.20 -0.83 18.15
C ALA A 224 19.13 0.32 18.59
N GLY A 225 19.24 1.41 17.82
CA GLY A 225 20.16 2.52 18.09
C GLY A 225 21.62 2.20 17.77
N LEU A 226 21.90 1.16 16.99
CA LEU A 226 23.23 0.73 16.58
C LEU A 226 23.59 1.35 15.21
N ALA A 227 23.62 2.69 15.14
CA ALA A 227 23.69 3.44 13.89
C ALA A 227 24.96 3.12 13.05
N ASP A 228 26.15 3.07 13.64
CA ASP A 228 27.37 2.71 12.90
C ASP A 228 27.31 1.30 12.30
N ALA A 229 26.76 0.34 13.05
CA ALA A 229 26.59 -1.02 12.55
C ALA A 229 25.54 -1.08 11.42
N ALA A 230 24.52 -0.22 11.47
CA ALA A 230 23.52 -0.09 10.41
C ALA A 230 24.14 0.47 9.12
N VAL A 231 25.04 1.46 9.21
CA VAL A 231 25.83 1.99 8.08
C VAL A 231 26.56 0.85 7.36
N ASP A 232 27.27 -0.01 8.10
CA ASP A 232 28.00 -1.14 7.52
C ASP A 232 27.07 -2.14 6.82
N SER A 233 25.94 -2.48 7.44
CA SER A 233 24.96 -3.40 6.87
C SER A 233 24.30 -2.85 5.60
N TYR A 234 23.89 -1.58 5.59
CA TYR A 234 23.29 -0.96 4.40
C TYR A 234 24.32 -0.79 3.27
N ALA A 235 25.55 -0.37 3.59
CA ALA A 235 26.62 -0.30 2.60
C ALA A 235 26.94 -1.69 2.02
N GLY A 236 26.94 -2.74 2.85
CA GLY A 236 27.06 -4.13 2.42
C GLY A 236 25.91 -4.58 1.53
N ALA A 237 24.66 -4.24 1.89
CA ALA A 237 23.48 -4.54 1.10
C ALA A 237 23.52 -3.86 -0.28
N ALA A 238 23.92 -2.59 -0.33
CA ALA A 238 24.09 -1.85 -1.58
C ALA A 238 25.18 -2.48 -2.48
N ARG A 239 26.32 -2.88 -1.91
CA ARG A 239 27.37 -3.63 -2.64
C ARG A 239 26.88 -4.98 -3.15
N ALA A 240 25.97 -5.63 -2.43
CA ALA A 240 25.32 -6.88 -2.82
C ALA A 240 24.15 -6.70 -3.81
N GLY A 241 23.94 -5.50 -4.35
CA GLY A 241 22.95 -5.21 -5.39
C GLY A 241 21.58 -4.73 -4.90
N VAL A 242 21.40 -4.50 -3.59
CA VAL A 242 20.16 -3.91 -3.06
C VAL A 242 20.26 -2.38 -3.12
N ALA A 243 19.97 -1.81 -4.29
CA ALA A 243 20.08 -0.36 -4.51
C ALA A 243 19.17 0.49 -3.59
N LEU A 244 18.03 -0.06 -3.15
CA LEU A 244 17.15 0.54 -2.14
C LEU A 244 17.84 0.75 -0.76
N ALA A 245 18.99 0.12 -0.52
CA ALA A 245 19.78 0.34 0.69
C ALA A 245 20.44 1.72 0.74
N LEU A 246 20.62 2.39 -0.41
CA LEU A 246 21.32 3.68 -0.48
C LEU A 246 20.55 4.80 0.24
N THR A 247 19.23 4.88 0.08
CA THR A 247 18.44 5.88 0.81
C THR A 247 18.44 5.61 2.32
N ARG A 248 18.36 4.35 2.75
CA ARG A 248 18.51 3.99 4.17
C ARG A 248 19.90 4.28 4.73
N LEU A 249 20.95 4.07 3.94
CA LEU A 249 22.31 4.44 4.32
C LEU A 249 22.44 5.95 4.51
N ALA A 250 21.93 6.74 3.57
CA ALA A 250 21.94 8.20 3.67
C ALA A 250 21.16 8.73 4.88
N ASP A 251 20.05 8.06 5.23
CA ASP A 251 19.21 8.38 6.39
C ASP A 251 20.01 8.24 7.69
N VAL A 252 20.61 7.06 7.91
CA VAL A 252 21.44 6.82 9.11
C VAL A 252 22.68 7.72 9.15
N LEU A 253 23.32 7.98 8.00
CA LEU A 253 24.44 8.92 7.94
C LEU A 253 24.01 10.33 8.35
N THR A 254 22.80 10.74 7.99
CA THR A 254 22.22 12.02 8.40
C THR A 254 21.97 12.05 9.90
N ASP A 255 21.42 10.98 10.48
CA ASP A 255 21.22 10.85 11.93
C ASP A 255 22.54 10.94 12.72
N LEU A 256 23.62 10.42 12.15
CA LEU A 256 24.98 10.49 12.71
C LEU A 256 25.66 11.86 12.51
N GLY A 257 25.01 12.81 11.83
CA GLY A 257 25.60 14.11 11.46
C GLY A 257 26.68 14.01 10.37
N ARG A 258 26.80 12.86 9.69
CA ARG A 258 27.76 12.61 8.59
C ARG A 258 27.18 13.08 7.26
N GLU A 259 26.76 14.34 7.21
CA GLU A 259 25.98 14.92 6.12
C GLU A 259 26.68 14.88 4.75
N ALA A 260 28.00 15.08 4.71
CA ALA A 260 28.77 15.03 3.47
C ALA A 260 28.75 13.62 2.84
N GLU A 261 28.80 12.58 3.67
CA GLU A 261 28.69 11.19 3.21
C GLU A 261 27.25 10.87 2.79
N ALA A 262 26.26 11.35 3.54
CA ALA A 262 24.85 11.22 3.17
C ALA A 262 24.58 11.84 1.77
N GLU A 263 25.09 13.04 1.51
CA GLU A 263 24.96 13.69 0.20
C GLU A 263 25.58 12.85 -0.93
N GLN A 264 26.78 12.31 -0.72
CA GLN A 264 27.44 11.45 -1.70
C GLN A 264 26.62 10.19 -2.01
N VAL A 265 26.07 9.55 -0.97
CA VAL A 265 25.23 8.37 -1.11
C VAL A 265 23.91 8.69 -1.83
N LEU A 266 23.29 9.84 -1.55
CA LEU A 266 22.07 10.28 -2.24
C LEU A 266 22.32 10.54 -3.72
N ARG A 267 23.41 11.25 -4.05
CA ARG A 267 23.82 11.46 -5.46
C ARG A 267 24.12 10.14 -6.17
N LEU A 268 24.71 9.17 -5.47
CA LEU A 268 24.88 7.82 -5.99
C LEU A 268 23.53 7.13 -6.24
N ALA A 269 22.58 7.23 -5.31
CA ALA A 269 21.24 6.66 -5.47
C ALA A 269 20.55 7.20 -6.73
N LEU A 270 20.68 8.48 -7.03
CA LEU A 270 20.13 9.12 -8.23
C LEU A 270 20.71 8.60 -9.56
N THR A 271 21.80 7.84 -9.53
CA THR A 271 22.47 7.31 -10.73
C THR A 271 22.45 5.78 -10.80
N ARG A 272 21.81 5.09 -9.84
CA ARG A 272 21.76 3.62 -9.78
C ARG A 272 20.40 3.09 -10.24
N PRO A 273 20.36 2.04 -11.07
CA PRO A 273 19.11 1.37 -11.41
C PRO A 273 18.55 0.64 -10.19
N GLY A 274 17.24 0.72 -9.99
CA GLY A 274 16.54 0.05 -8.88
C GLY A 274 16.67 0.72 -7.51
N SER A 275 17.26 1.91 -7.42
CA SER A 275 17.22 2.74 -6.21
C SER A 275 15.86 3.41 -6.04
N ASP A 276 15.62 3.92 -4.83
CA ASP A 276 14.48 4.80 -4.54
C ASP A 276 14.82 6.23 -4.97
N VAL A 277 14.65 6.52 -6.27
CA VAL A 277 14.98 7.84 -6.83
C VAL A 277 14.10 8.95 -6.25
N PRO A 278 12.77 8.81 -6.13
CA PRO A 278 11.93 9.81 -5.46
C PRO A 278 12.40 10.11 -4.03
N GLY A 279 12.64 9.07 -3.21
CA GLY A 279 13.15 9.25 -1.85
C GLY A 279 14.53 9.94 -1.82
N ALA A 280 15.42 9.60 -2.75
CA ALA A 280 16.72 10.26 -2.85
C ALA A 280 16.63 11.74 -3.25
N ILE A 281 15.68 12.12 -4.12
CA ILE A 281 15.40 13.52 -4.47
C ILE A 281 14.92 14.28 -3.22
N ASP A 282 13.93 13.74 -2.51
CA ASP A 282 13.35 14.36 -1.32
C ASP A 282 14.40 14.58 -0.23
N MET A 283 15.20 13.55 0.08
CA MET A 283 16.24 13.62 1.10
C MET A 283 17.37 14.58 0.71
N LEU A 284 17.81 14.58 -0.55
CA LEU A 284 18.86 15.48 -1.01
C LEU A 284 18.38 16.93 -1.03
N SER A 285 17.13 17.17 -1.45
CA SER A 285 16.51 18.49 -1.39
C SER A 285 16.45 19.01 0.03
N ALA A 286 15.94 18.20 0.97
CA ALA A 286 15.86 18.57 2.38
C ALA A 286 17.25 18.88 2.98
N LEU A 287 18.27 18.09 2.63
CA LEU A 287 19.65 18.32 3.07
C LEU A 287 20.21 19.66 2.56
N LEU A 288 20.07 19.95 1.26
CA LEU A 288 20.53 21.20 0.65
C LEU A 288 19.79 22.41 1.23
N VAL A 289 18.48 22.29 1.42
CA VAL A 289 17.63 23.32 2.06
C VAL A 289 18.08 23.59 3.50
N ARG A 290 18.31 22.55 4.30
CA ARG A 290 18.79 22.69 5.68
C ARG A 290 20.15 23.40 5.76
N GLN A 291 21.02 23.18 4.78
CA GLN A 291 22.32 23.84 4.66
C GLN A 291 22.26 25.25 4.03
N GLY A 292 21.06 25.75 3.67
CA GLY A 292 20.89 27.05 3.01
C GLY A 292 21.39 27.09 1.55
N ARG A 293 21.67 25.94 0.94
CA ARG A 293 22.17 25.79 -0.45
C ARG A 293 21.03 25.82 -1.46
N PHE A 294 20.15 26.83 -1.37
CA PHE A 294 18.93 26.92 -2.17
C PHE A 294 19.18 26.97 -3.68
N ASP A 295 20.13 27.80 -4.12
CA ASP A 295 20.44 27.96 -5.55
C ASP A 295 21.01 26.68 -6.17
N GLU A 296 21.80 25.95 -5.39
CA GLU A 296 22.31 24.65 -5.82
C GLU A 296 21.17 23.64 -5.96
N ALA A 297 20.29 23.53 -4.97
CA ALA A 297 19.13 22.63 -5.04
C ALA A 297 18.30 22.93 -6.29
N ARG A 298 17.98 24.21 -6.54
CA ARG A 298 17.19 24.63 -7.70
C ARG A 298 17.84 24.27 -9.02
N ARG A 299 19.14 24.56 -9.18
CA ARG A 299 19.89 24.24 -10.41
C ARG A 299 19.99 22.73 -10.61
N PHE A 300 20.40 22.01 -9.57
CA PHE A 300 20.59 20.57 -9.64
C PHE A 300 19.32 19.84 -10.06
N PHE A 301 18.17 20.10 -9.41
CA PHE A 301 16.92 19.44 -9.75
C PHE A 301 16.27 19.97 -11.04
N ALA A 302 16.52 21.23 -11.42
CA ALA A 302 16.10 21.71 -12.74
C ALA A 302 16.82 20.96 -13.88
N ASP A 303 18.08 20.60 -13.69
CA ASP A 303 18.92 19.98 -14.73
C ASP A 303 18.97 18.44 -14.65
N TYR A 304 18.56 17.85 -13.51
CA TYR A 304 18.61 16.41 -13.32
C TYR A 304 17.82 15.64 -14.39
N ARG A 305 18.45 14.59 -14.93
CA ARG A 305 17.86 13.65 -15.89
C ARG A 305 18.24 12.23 -15.47
N TYR A 306 17.26 11.33 -15.39
CA TYR A 306 17.51 9.97 -14.94
C TYR A 306 18.10 9.12 -16.06
N PRO A 307 19.31 8.55 -15.89
CA PRO A 307 20.02 7.89 -16.99
C PRO A 307 19.49 6.49 -17.34
N HIS A 308 18.61 5.89 -16.51
CA HIS A 308 18.16 4.49 -16.68
C HIS A 308 16.68 4.34 -17.05
N ALA A 309 15.97 5.43 -17.35
CA ALA A 309 14.62 5.36 -17.89
C ALA A 309 14.60 5.70 -19.37
N ALA A 310 13.60 5.16 -20.09
CA ALA A 310 13.38 5.48 -21.50
C ALA A 310 13.08 6.97 -21.72
N ASP A 311 12.34 7.59 -20.80
CA ASP A 311 12.20 9.04 -20.71
C ASP A 311 13.14 9.58 -19.61
N PRO A 312 14.18 10.36 -19.95
CA PRO A 312 15.07 10.97 -18.97
C PRO A 312 14.36 11.93 -18.00
N ASN A 313 13.13 12.37 -18.32
CA ASN A 313 12.28 13.22 -17.48
C ASN A 313 11.30 12.43 -16.61
N THR A 314 11.45 11.10 -16.48
CA THR A 314 10.55 10.25 -15.68
C THR A 314 10.29 10.81 -14.27
N PHE A 315 11.29 11.42 -13.62
CA PHE A 315 11.17 12.01 -12.27
C PHE A 315 11.08 13.54 -12.26
N ARG A 316 10.62 14.15 -13.37
CA ARG A 316 10.57 15.61 -13.49
C ARG A 316 9.63 16.25 -12.46
N ILE A 317 8.56 15.57 -12.09
CA ILE A 317 7.56 16.04 -11.12
C ILE A 317 8.20 16.15 -9.72
N GLU A 318 8.91 15.11 -9.29
CA GLU A 318 9.65 15.05 -8.03
C GLU A 318 10.72 16.14 -7.98
N CYS A 319 11.50 16.30 -9.06
CA CYS A 319 12.52 17.35 -9.13
C CYS A 319 11.92 18.77 -9.05
N LEU A 320 10.84 19.05 -9.78
CA LEU A 320 10.21 20.38 -9.73
C LEU A 320 9.50 20.63 -8.39
N THR A 321 9.04 19.57 -7.73
CA THR A 321 8.54 19.64 -6.35
C THR A 321 9.68 20.07 -5.42
N ALA A 322 10.85 19.44 -5.49
CA ALA A 322 12.04 19.82 -4.72
C ALA A 322 12.48 21.28 -4.99
N VAL A 323 12.39 21.75 -6.24
CA VAL A 323 12.63 23.17 -6.60
C VAL A 323 11.65 24.09 -5.86
N ALA A 324 10.36 23.75 -5.87
CA ALA A 324 9.33 24.55 -5.20
C ALA A 324 9.54 24.58 -3.68
N GLU A 325 9.92 23.47 -3.05
CA GLU A 325 10.24 23.43 -1.62
C GLU A 325 11.43 24.32 -1.26
N SER A 326 12.45 24.38 -2.12
CA SER A 326 13.54 25.33 -1.95
C SER A 326 13.09 26.80 -2.02
N TRP A 327 12.06 27.13 -2.79
CA TRP A 327 11.46 28.47 -2.79
C TRP A 327 10.66 28.73 -1.51
N LEU A 328 9.84 27.76 -1.07
CA LEU A 328 9.10 27.85 0.19
C LEU A 328 10.04 28.07 1.39
N ALA A 329 11.13 27.30 1.46
CA ALA A 329 12.12 27.43 2.52
C ALA A 329 12.83 28.79 2.52
N ALA A 330 12.97 29.43 1.35
CA ALA A 330 13.50 30.78 1.22
C ALA A 330 12.45 31.89 1.48
N GLY A 331 11.19 31.54 1.76
CA GLY A 331 10.09 32.48 1.98
C GLY A 331 9.44 33.01 0.70
N GLU A 332 9.82 32.51 -0.47
CA GLU A 332 9.37 32.96 -1.78
C GLU A 332 8.15 32.14 -2.26
N VAL A 333 7.02 32.29 -1.54
CA VAL A 333 5.83 31.44 -1.71
C VAL A 333 5.23 31.54 -3.12
N ASP A 334 5.18 32.75 -3.70
CA ASP A 334 4.62 32.94 -5.05
C ASP A 334 5.43 32.21 -6.13
N ARG A 335 6.77 32.17 -5.99
CA ARG A 335 7.64 31.41 -6.88
C ARG A 335 7.41 29.91 -6.76
N ALA A 336 7.21 29.41 -5.54
CA ALA A 336 6.87 28.02 -5.33
C ALA A 336 5.54 27.64 -6.02
N VAL A 337 4.51 28.48 -5.86
CA VAL A 337 3.20 28.26 -6.50
C VAL A 337 3.32 28.32 -8.03
N GLU A 338 4.08 29.28 -8.57
CA GLU A 338 4.34 29.39 -10.01
C GLU A 338 4.96 28.10 -10.58
N VAL A 339 5.98 27.55 -9.93
CA VAL A 339 6.61 26.28 -10.32
C VAL A 339 5.59 25.13 -10.28
N LEU A 340 4.79 25.04 -9.22
CA LEU A 340 3.84 23.94 -9.01
C LEU A 340 2.61 24.01 -9.94
N ALA A 341 2.23 25.20 -10.40
CA ALA A 341 1.11 25.39 -11.31
C ALA A 341 1.34 24.73 -12.68
N GLY A 342 2.60 24.65 -13.13
CA GLY A 342 2.96 23.99 -14.38
C GLY A 342 3.00 22.46 -14.32
N ILE A 343 2.76 21.86 -13.15
CA ILE A 343 2.95 20.42 -12.91
C ILE A 343 1.60 19.71 -12.79
N HIS A 344 1.46 18.64 -13.57
CA HIS A 344 0.35 17.71 -13.46
C HIS A 344 0.86 16.39 -12.88
N GLY A 345 0.76 16.26 -11.56
CA GLY A 345 1.24 15.09 -10.83
C GLY A 345 0.23 14.54 -9.84
N HIS A 346 0.32 13.23 -9.58
CA HIS A 346 -0.52 12.52 -8.61
C HIS A 346 0.27 11.99 -7.40
N GLY A 347 1.58 12.25 -7.34
CA GLY A 347 2.45 11.81 -6.24
C GLY A 347 2.10 12.44 -4.90
N SER A 348 2.27 11.68 -3.81
CA SER A 348 1.96 12.09 -2.44
C SER A 348 2.69 13.37 -2.05
N ARG A 349 4.01 13.42 -2.29
CA ARG A 349 4.86 14.57 -1.94
C ARG A 349 4.46 15.83 -2.70
N PHE A 350 4.29 15.73 -4.02
CA PHE A 350 3.81 16.83 -4.86
C PHE A 350 2.48 17.40 -4.36
N PHE A 351 1.51 16.53 -4.05
CA PHE A 351 0.22 16.94 -3.51
C PHE A 351 0.37 17.72 -2.20
N THR A 352 1.19 17.22 -1.27
CA THR A 352 1.46 17.87 0.02
C THR A 352 2.07 19.25 -0.19
N VAL A 353 3.15 19.36 -0.96
CA VAL A 353 3.88 20.62 -1.20
C VAL A 353 2.99 21.64 -1.90
N LYS A 354 2.26 21.23 -2.94
CA LYS A 354 1.30 22.09 -3.64
C LYS A 354 0.21 22.64 -2.72
N SER A 355 -0.34 21.79 -1.86
CA SER A 355 -1.39 22.20 -0.93
C SER A 355 -0.85 23.17 0.14
N ILE A 356 0.33 22.89 0.70
CA ILE A 356 0.97 23.79 1.68
C ILE A 356 1.33 25.13 1.03
N ALA A 357 1.91 25.13 -0.18
CA ALA A 357 2.22 26.35 -0.91
C ALA A 357 0.97 27.22 -1.15
N GLY A 358 -0.14 26.60 -1.56
CA GLY A 358 -1.42 27.31 -1.73
C GLY A 358 -1.95 27.92 -0.43
N LEU A 359 -1.93 27.17 0.66
CA LEU A 359 -2.39 27.67 1.98
C LEU A 359 -1.49 28.79 2.49
N GLN A 360 -0.16 28.65 2.36
CA GLN A 360 0.79 29.71 2.71
C GLN A 360 0.60 30.96 1.85
N GLN A 361 0.31 30.81 0.55
CA GLN A 361 0.07 31.95 -0.35
C GLN A 361 -1.16 32.75 0.09
N VAL A 362 -2.23 32.08 0.50
CA VAL A 362 -3.42 32.76 1.03
C VAL A 362 -3.10 33.55 2.29
N LEU A 363 -2.38 32.95 3.25
CA LEU A 363 -1.97 33.65 4.47
C LEU A 363 -1.05 34.84 4.15
N ALA A 364 -0.07 34.65 3.28
CA ALA A 364 0.88 35.69 2.89
C ALA A 364 0.16 36.91 2.27
N ARG A 365 -0.85 36.68 1.40
CA ARG A 365 -1.69 37.75 0.83
C ARG A 365 -2.52 38.51 1.87
N GLN A 366 -2.79 37.88 3.01
CA GLN A 366 -3.46 38.52 4.15
C GLN A 366 -2.48 39.19 5.12
N GLY A 367 -1.17 39.20 4.83
CA GLY A 367 -0.14 39.69 5.74
C GLY A 367 0.07 38.79 6.97
N ARG A 368 -0.29 37.51 6.85
CA ARG A 368 -0.26 36.53 7.94
C ARG A 368 0.71 35.40 7.63
N ARG A 369 1.18 34.74 8.70
CA ARG A 369 1.95 33.51 8.63
C ARG A 369 1.51 32.59 9.75
N LEU A 370 1.45 31.29 9.49
CA LEU A 370 1.27 30.30 10.54
C LEU A 370 2.63 30.03 11.21
N GLU A 371 2.77 30.42 12.46
CA GLU A 371 3.96 30.15 13.26
C GLU A 371 3.73 28.93 14.16
N ARG A 372 4.38 27.82 13.81
CA ARG A 372 4.34 26.61 14.62
C ARG A 372 5.29 26.72 15.81
N PRO A 373 4.87 26.30 17.02
CA PRO A 373 5.71 26.38 18.20
C PRO A 373 6.94 25.46 18.09
N ALA A 374 8.01 25.82 18.81
CA ALA A 374 9.09 24.89 19.12
C ALA A 374 8.66 23.99 20.29
N ASN A 375 9.25 22.79 20.40
CA ASN A 375 9.04 21.98 21.60
C ASN A 375 9.73 22.67 22.80
N PRO A 376 8.98 23.09 23.84
CA PRO A 376 9.56 23.78 24.99
C PRO A 376 10.40 22.85 25.89
N ASP A 377 10.21 21.53 25.80
CA ASP A 377 10.96 20.54 26.59
C ASP A 377 11.28 19.30 25.73
N PRO A 378 12.36 19.34 24.92
CA PRO A 378 12.80 18.20 24.11
C PRO A 378 13.28 16.98 24.90
N ALA A 379 13.46 17.12 26.22
CA ALA A 379 13.89 16.03 27.11
C ALA A 379 12.69 15.25 27.70
N ALA A 380 11.49 15.81 27.67
CA ALA A 380 10.27 15.10 28.04
C ALA A 380 9.95 13.99 27.02
N PRO A 381 9.30 12.88 27.43
CA PRO A 381 8.88 11.82 26.54
C PRO A 381 8.12 12.33 25.31
N ARG A 382 8.65 12.07 24.13
CA ARG A 382 8.09 12.59 22.87
C ARG A 382 8.05 11.54 21.77
N ILE A 383 7.21 11.80 20.78
CA ILE A 383 7.14 11.01 19.56
C ILE A 383 7.08 11.95 18.36
N CYS A 384 7.57 11.47 17.23
CA CYS A 384 7.46 12.13 15.94
C CYS A 384 6.96 11.13 14.89
N SER A 385 6.48 11.62 13.76
CA SER A 385 6.49 10.86 12.49
C SER A 385 7.15 11.76 11.45
N SER A 386 8.44 11.56 11.21
CA SER A 386 9.18 12.26 10.15
C SER A 386 8.62 11.95 8.77
N THR A 387 7.98 10.79 8.63
CA THR A 387 7.33 10.33 7.40
C THR A 387 5.91 10.87 7.21
N LEU A 388 5.33 11.60 8.17
CA LEU A 388 4.03 12.24 7.98
C LEU A 388 4.09 13.16 6.76
N ALA A 389 3.10 13.05 5.87
CA ALA A 389 3.02 13.81 4.61
C ALA A 389 4.00 13.40 3.50
N THR A 390 4.75 12.31 3.70
CA THR A 390 5.56 11.68 2.64
C THR A 390 4.79 10.59 1.89
N HIS A 391 3.82 9.93 2.55
CA HIS A 391 3.05 8.82 1.99
C HIS A 391 1.55 9.12 2.05
N GLY A 392 0.87 9.00 0.91
CA GLY A 392 -0.54 9.31 0.81
C GLY A 392 -0.84 10.80 0.72
N ARG A 393 -2.08 11.10 0.31
CA ARG A 393 -2.62 12.46 0.19
C ARG A 393 -3.33 12.88 1.49
N PHE A 394 -4.04 14.01 1.46
CA PHE A 394 -4.69 14.65 2.60
C PHE A 394 -5.21 13.69 3.68
N ALA A 395 -6.18 12.84 3.36
CA ALA A 395 -6.85 12.04 4.39
C ALA A 395 -5.98 10.92 4.99
N HIS A 396 -5.06 10.33 4.22
CA HIS A 396 -4.12 9.33 4.76
C HIS A 396 -3.26 9.96 5.86
N ASN A 397 -2.75 11.17 5.60
CA ASN A 397 -1.95 11.93 6.56
C ASN A 397 -2.75 12.32 7.81
N VAL A 398 -4.03 12.68 7.65
CA VAL A 398 -4.90 12.99 8.81
C VAL A 398 -5.19 11.74 9.64
N LEU A 399 -5.46 10.59 9.01
CA LEU A 399 -5.73 9.34 9.73
C LEU A 399 -4.48 8.81 10.44
N GLU A 400 -3.31 8.97 9.81
CA GLU A 400 -2.01 8.77 10.47
C GLU A 400 -1.86 9.68 11.69
N TYR A 401 -2.11 10.99 11.52
CA TYR A 401 -2.06 11.96 12.63
C TYR A 401 -2.99 11.56 13.78
N VAL A 402 -4.20 11.10 13.51
CA VAL A 402 -5.14 10.65 14.54
C VAL A 402 -4.58 9.50 15.36
N LEU A 403 -3.97 8.50 14.71
CA LEU A 403 -3.32 7.38 15.41
C LEU A 403 -2.16 7.86 16.29
N LEU A 404 -1.30 8.74 15.75
CA LEU A 404 -0.17 9.33 16.48
C LEU A 404 -0.64 10.14 17.68
N ARG A 405 -1.69 10.96 17.51
CA ARG A 405 -2.24 11.82 18.57
C ARG A 405 -2.93 11.03 19.66
N LEU A 406 -3.70 9.98 19.31
CA LEU A 406 -4.28 9.07 20.29
C LEU A 406 -3.19 8.35 21.10
N TYR A 407 -2.13 7.90 20.44
CA TYR A 407 -1.00 7.27 21.11
C TYR A 407 -0.29 8.25 22.06
N ALA A 408 -0.01 9.47 21.59
CA ALA A 408 0.60 10.51 22.41
C ALA A 408 -0.27 10.86 23.64
N GLU A 409 -1.57 11.09 23.45
CA GLU A 409 -2.46 11.42 24.57
C GLU A 409 -2.61 10.27 25.56
N LYS A 410 -2.71 9.03 25.07
CA LYS A 410 -2.86 7.85 25.93
C LYS A 410 -1.70 7.68 26.91
N PHE A 411 -0.47 7.95 26.46
CA PHE A 411 0.74 7.73 27.25
C PHE A 411 1.42 9.02 27.74
N GLY A 412 0.78 10.18 27.52
CA GLY A 412 1.27 11.47 27.99
C GLY A 412 2.53 11.96 27.25
N TYR A 413 2.70 11.59 25.99
CA TYR A 413 3.83 12.03 25.16
C TYR A 413 3.58 13.36 24.46
N ARG A 414 4.64 14.10 24.22
CA ARG A 414 4.60 15.23 23.28
C ARG A 414 4.58 14.70 21.85
N LEU A 415 3.57 15.09 21.06
CA LEU A 415 3.56 14.84 19.62
C LEU A 415 4.27 15.97 18.89
N GLU A 416 5.28 15.63 18.09
CA GLU A 416 5.92 16.53 17.13
C GLU A 416 5.55 16.10 15.71
N THR A 417 5.35 17.06 14.80
CA THR A 417 5.00 16.75 13.40
C THR A 417 5.79 17.60 12.41
N PRO A 418 6.20 17.07 11.24
CA PRO A 418 6.71 17.89 10.14
C PRO A 418 5.60 18.79 9.59
N ASP A 419 5.91 19.62 8.59
CA ASP A 419 4.88 20.37 7.90
C ASP A 419 4.01 19.46 7.03
N TRP A 420 2.70 19.57 7.19
CA TRP A 420 1.71 18.73 6.51
C TRP A 420 0.41 19.50 6.32
N VAL A 421 -0.39 19.11 5.31
CA VAL A 421 -1.61 19.83 4.91
C VAL A 421 -2.57 20.05 6.09
N GLY A 422 -2.79 19.02 6.92
CA GLY A 422 -3.69 19.14 8.07
C GLY A 422 -3.17 20.04 9.18
N GLY A 423 -1.86 20.21 9.34
CA GLY A 423 -1.28 21.17 10.29
C GLY A 423 -1.53 22.62 9.91
N TYR A 424 -1.70 22.90 8.61
CA TYR A 424 -2.12 24.21 8.11
C TYR A 424 -3.66 24.35 8.11
N TYR A 425 -4.38 23.31 7.70
CA TYR A 425 -5.83 23.36 7.52
C TYR A 425 -6.63 23.29 8.84
N PHE A 426 -6.25 22.39 9.75
CA PHE A 426 -6.90 22.23 11.05
C PHE A 426 -6.24 23.10 12.11
N ASP A 427 -6.99 23.42 13.17
CA ASP A 427 -6.53 24.21 14.30
C ASP A 427 -5.64 23.41 15.25
N LEU A 428 -4.43 23.11 14.77
CA LEU A 428 -3.43 22.27 15.41
C LEU A 428 -2.14 23.04 15.67
N ASP A 429 -1.61 22.96 16.89
CA ASP A 429 -0.38 23.64 17.29
C ASP A 429 0.70 22.66 17.76
N ASP A 430 0.76 21.48 17.14
CA ASP A 430 1.83 20.52 17.42
C ASP A 430 3.20 21.14 17.11
N PRO A 431 4.20 21.02 18.01
CA PRO A 431 5.53 21.55 17.78
C PRO A 431 6.22 20.89 16.58
N ARG A 432 7.19 21.63 16.01
CA ARG A 432 8.08 21.10 14.98
C ARG A 432 8.99 20.01 15.57
N PRO A 433 9.49 19.06 14.76
CA PRO A 433 10.42 18.04 15.24
C PRO A 433 11.67 18.70 15.82
N SER A 434 12.01 18.36 17.07
CA SER A 434 13.08 19.04 17.82
C SER A 434 14.44 18.32 17.75
N GLY A 435 14.54 17.20 17.03
CA GLY A 435 15.77 16.45 16.81
C GLY A 435 15.52 14.99 16.43
N GLY A 436 16.58 14.24 16.14
CA GLY A 436 16.50 12.83 15.76
C GLY A 436 15.98 11.93 16.89
N LEU A 437 15.04 11.05 16.57
CA LEU A 437 14.51 10.02 17.46
C LEU A 437 14.79 8.64 16.87
N LYS A 438 14.73 7.58 17.69
CA LYS A 438 14.98 6.21 17.21
C LYS A 438 13.85 5.79 16.27
N PRO A 439 14.13 5.28 15.06
CA PRO A 439 13.07 4.88 14.16
C PRO A 439 12.33 3.65 14.68
N MET A 440 11.02 3.68 14.53
CA MET A 440 10.14 2.56 14.80
C MET A 440 9.54 2.07 13.48
N HIS A 441 10.11 1.00 12.93
CA HIS A 441 9.62 0.35 11.73
C HIS A 441 8.37 -0.50 12.02
N PHE A 442 7.51 -0.68 11.01
CA PHE A 442 6.30 -1.50 11.11
C PHE A 442 5.37 -1.10 12.27
N ALA A 443 5.37 0.20 12.61
CA ALA A 443 4.75 0.69 13.85
C ALA A 443 3.22 0.60 13.88
N ARG A 444 2.56 0.57 12.71
CA ARG A 444 1.10 0.61 12.59
C ARG A 444 0.40 -0.35 13.55
N ARG A 445 0.77 -1.63 13.55
CA ARG A 445 0.13 -2.65 14.39
C ARG A 445 0.40 -2.42 15.86
N ILE A 446 1.67 -2.16 16.19
CA ILE A 446 2.11 -1.91 17.55
C ILE A 446 1.35 -0.73 18.16
N LEU A 447 1.22 0.37 17.42
CA LEU A 447 0.48 1.56 17.85
C LEU A 447 -1.00 1.30 17.98
N ASN A 448 -1.62 0.58 17.03
CA ASN A 448 -3.02 0.20 17.13
C ASN A 448 -3.26 -0.62 18.39
N ASP A 449 -2.43 -1.62 18.68
CA ASP A 449 -2.57 -2.47 19.87
C ASP A 449 -2.33 -1.69 21.16
N LEU A 450 -1.35 -0.78 21.19
CA LEU A 450 -1.09 0.10 22.32
C LEU A 450 -2.26 1.06 22.56
N VAL A 451 -2.79 1.72 21.51
CA VAL A 451 -3.94 2.64 21.60
C VAL A 451 -5.21 1.90 22.03
N THR A 452 -5.49 0.74 21.44
CA THR A 452 -6.66 -0.10 21.75
C THR A 452 -6.58 -0.84 23.08
N GLY A 453 -5.40 -0.91 23.70
CA GLY A 453 -5.16 -1.62 24.96
C GLY A 453 -4.96 -3.13 24.83
N ARG A 454 -4.70 -3.63 23.61
CA ARG A 454 -4.30 -5.03 23.36
C ARG A 454 -2.83 -5.30 23.73
N ARG A 455 -2.07 -4.23 23.99
CA ARG A 455 -0.64 -4.25 24.30
C ARG A 455 -0.32 -3.15 25.34
N ASP A 456 0.67 -3.39 26.22
CA ASP A 456 1.00 -2.53 27.38
C ASP A 456 2.51 -2.38 27.62
N ASP A 457 3.26 -2.01 26.57
CA ASP A 457 4.70 -1.69 26.61
C ASP A 457 4.95 -0.38 25.84
N PRO A 458 4.56 0.77 26.41
CA PRO A 458 4.61 2.03 25.70
C PRO A 458 6.05 2.46 25.41
N ARG A 459 6.24 3.06 24.23
CA ARG A 459 7.55 3.39 23.65
C ARG A 459 7.66 4.91 23.46
N PRO A 460 8.36 5.63 24.36
CA PRO A 460 8.69 7.03 24.16
C PRO A 460 9.92 7.18 23.26
N ASP A 461 10.19 8.40 22.82
CA ASP A 461 11.40 8.85 22.14
C ASP A 461 11.69 8.10 20.83
N VAL A 462 10.61 7.86 20.08
CA VAL A 462 10.63 7.16 18.80
C VAL A 462 10.13 8.05 17.65
N ASP A 463 10.79 7.90 16.51
CA ASP A 463 10.30 8.38 15.22
C ASP A 463 9.48 7.27 14.55
N ILE A 464 8.18 7.48 14.44
CA ILE A 464 7.23 6.49 13.97
C ILE A 464 7.22 6.53 12.45
N LEU A 465 7.74 5.47 11.82
CA LEU A 465 7.85 5.42 10.36
C LEU A 465 6.62 4.73 9.75
N SER A 466 5.90 5.49 8.91
CA SER A 466 4.77 5.04 8.08
C SER A 466 3.59 4.38 8.83
N PRO A 467 3.02 5.00 9.89
CA PRO A 467 1.85 4.46 10.58
C PRO A 467 0.55 4.79 9.81
N LEU A 468 0.15 3.95 8.86
CA LEU A 468 -1.09 4.17 8.12
C LEU A 468 -2.32 3.72 8.94
N PHE A 469 -3.13 4.68 9.40
CA PHE A 469 -4.50 4.58 9.97
C PHE A 469 -4.82 3.50 11.04
N LEU A 470 -5.88 3.78 11.80
CA LEU A 470 -6.45 2.84 12.77
C LEU A 470 -7.07 1.62 12.08
N PHE A 471 -6.88 0.43 12.63
CA PHE A 471 -7.65 -0.75 12.22
C PHE A 471 -9.09 -0.68 12.74
N ASP A 472 -9.28 -0.05 13.89
CA ASP A 472 -10.55 0.03 14.60
C ASP A 472 -10.82 1.49 14.97
N HIS A 473 -11.90 2.06 14.46
CA HIS A 473 -12.38 3.39 14.83
C HIS A 473 -13.41 3.24 15.94
N ARG A 474 -12.98 3.37 17.20
CA ARG A 474 -13.88 3.22 18.34
C ARG A 474 -14.72 4.46 18.57
N GLU A 475 -16.01 4.26 18.81
CA GLU A 475 -16.97 5.33 19.12
C GLU A 475 -16.55 6.19 20.32
N GLU A 476 -15.87 5.61 21.31
CA GLU A 476 -15.36 6.34 22.48
C GLU A 476 -14.37 7.47 22.12
N TRP A 477 -13.71 7.39 20.96
CA TRP A 477 -12.78 8.43 20.49
C TRP A 477 -13.45 9.52 19.66
N ARG A 478 -14.74 9.39 19.31
CA ARG A 478 -15.47 10.29 18.40
C ARG A 478 -15.30 11.75 18.76
N GLU A 479 -15.77 12.12 19.95
CA GLU A 479 -15.75 13.52 20.40
C GLU A 479 -14.32 14.06 20.48
N ARG A 480 -13.37 13.21 20.92
CA ARG A 480 -11.98 13.61 21.08
C ARG A 480 -11.32 13.90 19.73
N VAL A 481 -11.43 12.99 18.77
CA VAL A 481 -10.88 13.16 17.42
C VAL A 481 -11.53 14.33 16.70
N GLN A 482 -12.86 14.45 16.75
CA GLN A 482 -13.58 15.56 16.14
C GLN A 482 -13.30 16.90 16.85
N SER A 483 -12.74 16.90 18.06
CA SER A 483 -12.34 18.14 18.76
C SER A 483 -11.04 18.72 18.21
N TRP A 484 -10.12 17.87 17.74
CA TRP A 484 -8.82 18.30 17.18
C TRP A 484 -8.95 18.81 15.75
N LEU A 485 -9.77 18.14 14.93
CA LEU A 485 -9.79 18.33 13.48
C LEU A 485 -10.85 19.34 13.04
N ARG A 486 -10.77 20.55 13.59
CA ARG A 486 -11.62 21.69 13.21
C ARG A 486 -10.87 22.59 12.23
N PRO A 487 -11.45 22.97 11.07
CA PRO A 487 -10.81 23.91 10.17
C PRO A 487 -10.50 25.22 10.90
N ARG A 488 -9.34 25.82 10.61
CA ARG A 488 -9.02 27.13 11.20
C ARG A 488 -10.00 28.21 10.70
N PRO A 489 -10.32 29.22 11.51
CA PRO A 489 -11.22 30.31 11.11
C PRO A 489 -10.80 31.04 9.83
N GLU A 490 -9.50 31.09 9.54
CA GLU A 490 -8.90 31.68 8.34
C GLU A 490 -9.43 31.09 7.03
N TRP A 491 -9.87 29.83 7.08
CA TRP A 491 -10.29 29.10 5.89
C TRP A 491 -11.79 29.20 5.66
N LEU A 492 -12.58 29.58 6.67
CA LEU A 492 -14.04 29.69 6.57
C LEU A 492 -14.50 30.58 5.40
N PRO A 493 -13.90 31.76 5.14
CA PRO A 493 -14.27 32.56 3.97
C PRO A 493 -14.09 31.87 2.61
N HIS A 494 -13.25 30.82 2.54
CA HIS A 494 -12.99 30.07 1.33
C HIS A 494 -13.82 28.79 1.21
N VAL A 495 -14.21 28.17 2.34
CA VAL A 495 -14.94 26.89 2.35
C VAL A 495 -16.41 26.99 2.75
N ASP A 496 -16.83 27.99 3.51
CA ASP A 496 -18.25 28.15 3.87
C ASP A 496 -19.17 28.55 2.70
N PRO A 497 -18.74 29.36 1.70
CA PRO A 497 -19.62 29.77 0.62
C PRO A 497 -20.27 28.61 -0.15
N VAL A 498 -19.56 27.48 -0.32
CA VAL A 498 -20.11 26.29 -0.98
C VAL A 498 -21.30 25.72 -0.19
N MET A 499 -21.19 25.64 1.14
CA MET A 499 -22.28 25.15 1.98
C MET A 499 -23.45 26.13 2.07
N GLN A 500 -23.17 27.44 2.11
CA GLN A 500 -24.21 28.46 2.09
C GLN A 500 -25.03 28.42 0.79
N ALA A 501 -24.36 28.27 -0.35
CA ALA A 501 -25.02 28.15 -1.65
C ALA A 501 -25.87 26.88 -1.77
N LEU A 502 -25.42 25.75 -1.22
CA LEU A 502 -26.19 24.52 -1.17
C LEU A 502 -27.45 24.67 -0.30
N LYS A 503 -27.31 25.24 0.91
CA LYS A 503 -28.45 25.49 1.81
C LYS A 503 -29.44 26.53 1.27
N ALA A 504 -28.99 27.44 0.41
CA ALA A 504 -29.89 28.36 -0.29
C ALA A 504 -30.76 27.64 -1.35
N ARG A 505 -30.30 26.51 -1.89
CA ARG A 505 -31.05 25.71 -2.88
C ARG A 505 -32.06 24.76 -2.22
N GLY A 506 -31.78 24.27 -1.02
CA GLY A 506 -32.67 23.36 -0.31
C GLY A 506 -32.29 23.09 1.13
N ASN A 507 -33.19 22.40 1.85
CA ASN A 507 -33.11 22.21 3.30
C ASN A 507 -32.31 20.97 3.70
N THR A 508 -32.15 19.99 2.81
CA THR A 508 -31.37 18.77 3.04
C THR A 508 -30.24 18.68 2.00
N VAL A 509 -28.99 18.73 2.45
CA VAL A 509 -27.82 18.49 1.59
C VAL A 509 -27.48 17.00 1.58
N VAL A 510 -27.63 16.37 0.42
CA VAL A 510 -27.19 15.00 0.16
C VAL A 510 -25.87 15.09 -0.60
N ALA A 511 -24.76 14.69 0.02
CA ALA A 511 -23.44 14.73 -0.60
C ALA A 511 -22.95 13.32 -0.93
N LEU A 512 -22.52 13.10 -2.17
CA LEU A 512 -21.89 11.86 -2.62
C LEU A 512 -20.44 12.14 -2.99
N HIS A 513 -19.53 11.32 -2.48
CA HIS A 513 -18.16 11.26 -2.96
C HIS A 513 -18.01 10.08 -3.93
N ILE A 514 -17.65 10.34 -5.18
CA ILE A 514 -17.47 9.33 -6.23
C ILE A 514 -16.03 9.37 -6.72
N ARG A 515 -15.28 8.31 -6.46
CA ARG A 515 -13.86 8.17 -6.83
C ARG A 515 -13.68 7.10 -7.90
N ARG A 516 -13.11 7.46 -9.05
CA ARG A 516 -12.84 6.53 -10.17
C ARG A 516 -11.39 6.59 -10.66
N GLY A 517 -10.79 7.77 -10.70
CA GLY A 517 -9.55 8.03 -11.44
C GLY A 517 -8.38 7.12 -11.05
N ASP A 518 -7.83 7.30 -9.84
CA ASP A 518 -6.71 6.49 -9.35
C ASP A 518 -7.11 5.06 -8.97
N PHE A 519 -8.40 4.79 -8.79
CA PHE A 519 -8.91 3.48 -8.41
C PHE A 519 -8.68 2.42 -9.49
N VAL A 520 -8.75 2.80 -10.77
CA VAL A 520 -8.40 1.93 -11.90
C VAL A 520 -6.94 1.47 -11.79
N TRP A 521 -6.03 2.37 -11.45
CA TRP A 521 -4.59 2.10 -11.39
C TRP A 521 -4.24 1.15 -10.26
N PHE A 522 -4.91 1.32 -9.11
CA PHE A 522 -4.69 0.50 -7.92
C PHE A 522 -5.59 -0.74 -7.85
N ARG A 523 -6.39 -1.01 -8.89
CA ARG A 523 -7.37 -2.11 -8.94
C ARG A 523 -8.34 -2.12 -7.75
N TYR A 524 -8.69 -0.94 -7.26
CA TYR A 524 -9.75 -0.81 -6.26
C TYR A 524 -11.10 -1.12 -6.90
N THR A 525 -12.07 -1.57 -6.08
CA THR A 525 -13.43 -1.81 -6.58
C THR A 525 -14.09 -0.47 -6.90
N ILE A 526 -14.42 -0.26 -8.16
CA ILE A 526 -15.19 0.90 -8.61
C ILE A 526 -16.66 0.61 -8.36
N THR A 527 -17.34 1.53 -7.68
CA THR A 527 -18.77 1.40 -7.41
C THR A 527 -19.57 1.82 -8.64
N GLU A 528 -20.52 0.98 -9.04
CA GLU A 528 -21.46 1.27 -10.12
C GLU A 528 -22.38 2.43 -9.72
N THR A 529 -22.47 3.48 -10.54
CA THR A 529 -23.30 4.67 -10.28
C THR A 529 -24.78 4.32 -10.16
N ALA A 530 -25.23 3.29 -10.88
CA ALA A 530 -26.59 2.77 -10.80
C ALA A 530 -27.02 2.41 -9.37
N TRP A 531 -26.10 1.91 -8.52
CA TRP A 531 -26.43 1.55 -7.14
C TRP A 531 -26.81 2.78 -6.31
N TYR A 532 -26.09 3.89 -6.48
CA TYR A 532 -26.41 5.16 -5.84
C TYR A 532 -27.71 5.75 -6.38
N VAL A 533 -27.91 5.70 -7.70
CA VAL A 533 -29.13 6.20 -8.34
C VAL A 533 -30.36 5.47 -7.82
N ASP A 534 -30.33 4.14 -7.73
CA ASP A 534 -31.47 3.35 -7.25
C ASP A 534 -31.74 3.57 -5.76
N TRP A 535 -30.68 3.69 -4.94
CA TRP A 535 -30.82 4.09 -3.55
C TRP A 535 -31.42 5.50 -3.40
N LEU A 536 -30.94 6.47 -4.18
CA LEU A 536 -31.47 7.83 -4.19
C LEU A 536 -32.95 7.85 -4.60
N LYS A 537 -33.39 7.09 -5.61
CA LYS A 537 -34.82 7.03 -5.99
C LYS A 537 -35.73 6.64 -4.82
N ALA A 538 -35.26 5.75 -3.95
CA ALA A 538 -36.00 5.33 -2.77
C ALA A 538 -35.98 6.38 -1.65
N LEU A 539 -34.83 7.04 -1.44
CA LEU A 539 -34.66 8.03 -0.36
C LEU A 539 -35.23 9.42 -0.71
N TRP A 540 -35.06 9.88 -1.95
CA TRP A 540 -35.30 11.25 -2.38
C TRP A 540 -36.69 11.80 -2.03
N PRO A 541 -37.79 11.04 -2.21
CA PRO A 541 -39.14 11.52 -1.88
C PRO A 541 -39.36 11.73 -0.38
N THR A 542 -38.50 11.18 0.49
CA THR A 542 -38.64 11.30 1.95
C THR A 542 -37.88 12.49 2.52
N LEU A 543 -37.12 13.22 1.69
CA LEU A 543 -36.27 14.33 2.13
C LEU A 543 -36.97 15.67 1.93
N ASP A 544 -36.76 16.60 2.87
CA ASP A 544 -37.27 17.96 2.74
C ASP A 544 -36.34 18.78 1.83
N ARG A 545 -36.87 19.19 0.67
CA ARG A 545 -36.20 19.99 -0.37
C ARG A 545 -34.72 19.58 -0.56
N PRO A 546 -34.44 18.34 -1.00
CA PRO A 546 -33.08 17.83 -1.10
C PRO A 546 -32.29 18.50 -2.23
N VAL A 547 -30.98 18.65 -2.02
CA VAL A 547 -30.00 19.08 -3.01
C VAL A 547 -28.90 18.02 -3.08
N LEU A 548 -28.60 17.53 -4.28
CA LEU A 548 -27.56 16.52 -4.49
C LEU A 548 -26.24 17.22 -4.87
N TYR A 549 -25.25 17.12 -3.99
CA TYR A 549 -23.88 17.52 -4.28
C TYR A 549 -23.02 16.30 -4.63
N ILE A 550 -22.27 16.37 -5.72
CA ILE A 550 -21.35 15.30 -6.14
C ILE A 550 -19.92 15.83 -6.12
N ALA A 551 -19.12 15.33 -5.17
CA ALA A 551 -17.67 15.48 -5.15
C ALA A 551 -17.05 14.32 -5.93
N THR A 552 -16.41 14.59 -7.07
CA THR A 552 -15.84 13.52 -7.91
C THR A 552 -14.57 13.93 -8.64
N ASP A 553 -13.69 12.96 -8.89
CA ASP A 553 -12.56 13.10 -9.80
C ASP A 553 -12.87 12.69 -11.24
N ASP A 554 -14.11 12.30 -11.51
CA ASP A 554 -14.62 12.01 -12.85
C ASP A 554 -15.95 12.78 -13.07
N PRO A 555 -15.87 14.06 -13.49
CA PRO A 555 -17.04 14.91 -13.68
C PRO A 555 -18.09 14.34 -14.64
N ALA A 556 -17.71 13.44 -15.55
CA ALA A 556 -18.64 12.79 -16.47
C ALA A 556 -19.70 11.96 -15.72
N THR A 557 -19.38 11.46 -14.53
CA THR A 557 -20.33 10.69 -13.69
C THR A 557 -21.51 11.49 -13.19
N ILE A 558 -21.40 12.82 -13.13
CA ILE A 558 -22.47 13.69 -12.64
C ILE A 558 -23.73 13.52 -13.51
N ALA A 559 -23.56 13.28 -14.81
CA ALA A 559 -24.67 13.09 -15.75
C ALA A 559 -25.53 11.86 -15.41
N ASP A 560 -24.96 10.82 -14.78
CA ASP A 560 -25.69 9.62 -14.36
C ASP A 560 -26.78 9.95 -13.31
N PHE A 561 -26.65 11.08 -12.62
CA PHE A 561 -27.55 11.54 -11.57
C PHE A 561 -28.55 12.60 -12.04
N ALA A 562 -28.68 12.85 -13.34
CA ALA A 562 -29.49 13.95 -13.89
C ALA A 562 -30.93 14.03 -13.34
N ALA A 563 -31.54 12.89 -12.97
CA ALA A 563 -32.87 12.82 -12.36
C ALA A 563 -33.01 13.59 -11.03
N PHE A 564 -31.89 13.94 -10.38
CA PHE A 564 -31.84 14.62 -9.08
C PHE A 564 -31.30 16.05 -9.18
N ALA A 565 -31.13 16.58 -10.41
CA ALA A 565 -30.55 17.91 -10.67
C ALA A 565 -29.24 18.14 -9.88
N PRO A 566 -28.22 17.28 -10.06
CA PRO A 566 -27.00 17.30 -9.26
C PRO A 566 -26.21 18.59 -9.49
N VAL A 567 -25.49 19.00 -8.47
CA VAL A 567 -24.57 20.14 -8.50
C VAL A 567 -23.19 19.69 -8.06
N SER A 568 -22.17 20.36 -8.58
CA SER A 568 -20.76 20.21 -8.24
C SER A 568 -20.19 21.53 -7.74
N LEU A 569 -18.93 21.53 -7.28
CA LEU A 569 -18.28 22.73 -6.76
C LEU A 569 -18.44 23.96 -7.67
N THR A 570 -18.22 23.79 -8.97
CA THR A 570 -18.27 24.89 -9.96
C THR A 570 -19.67 25.47 -10.15
N ASP A 571 -20.72 24.74 -9.77
CA ASP A 571 -22.10 25.21 -9.89
C ASP A 571 -22.51 26.11 -8.72
N VAL A 572 -21.84 26.00 -7.57
CA VAL A 572 -22.28 26.59 -6.30
C VAL A 572 -21.28 27.57 -5.69
N ALA A 573 -20.00 27.49 -6.04
CA ALA A 573 -18.98 28.40 -5.52
C ALA A 573 -17.83 28.60 -6.51
N GLN A 574 -17.08 29.69 -6.32
CA GLN A 574 -15.81 29.85 -7.00
C GLN A 574 -14.81 28.82 -6.47
N PRO A 575 -14.16 28.02 -7.33
CA PRO A 575 -13.13 27.08 -6.91
C PRO A 575 -11.95 27.80 -6.26
N TRP A 576 -11.49 27.30 -5.12
CA TRP A 576 -10.25 27.73 -4.48
C TRP A 576 -9.09 27.06 -5.22
N THR A 577 -8.57 27.73 -6.24
CA THR A 577 -7.60 27.16 -7.19
C THR A 577 -6.47 26.38 -6.50
N GLY A 578 -6.36 25.09 -6.81
CA GLY A 578 -5.36 24.17 -6.24
C GLY A 578 -5.68 23.61 -4.84
N LEU A 579 -6.79 24.04 -4.24
CA LEU A 579 -7.29 23.67 -2.92
C LEU A 579 -8.79 23.31 -2.94
N GLU A 580 -9.33 23.00 -4.12
CA GLU A 580 -10.74 22.66 -4.35
C GLU A 580 -11.18 21.47 -3.49
N PHE A 581 -10.27 20.51 -3.29
CA PHE A 581 -10.50 19.36 -2.43
C PHE A 581 -10.79 19.75 -0.96
N LEU A 582 -10.40 20.94 -0.48
CA LEU A 582 -10.78 21.39 0.86
C LEU A 582 -12.23 21.90 0.90
N GLN A 583 -12.73 22.47 -0.20
CA GLN A 583 -14.13 22.86 -0.32
C GLN A 583 -15.03 21.63 -0.44
N ASP A 584 -14.68 20.66 -1.29
CA ASP A 584 -15.37 19.37 -1.35
C ASP A 584 -15.39 18.68 0.02
N PHE A 585 -14.24 18.65 0.70
CA PHE A 585 -14.11 18.01 2.01
C PHE A 585 -15.01 18.70 3.04
N HIS A 586 -15.06 20.03 3.01
CA HIS A 586 -15.92 20.81 3.87
C HIS A 586 -17.41 20.52 3.62
N VAL A 587 -17.84 20.32 2.36
CA VAL A 587 -19.22 19.87 2.08
C VAL A 587 -19.48 18.49 2.68
N LEU A 588 -18.60 17.52 2.43
CA LEU A 588 -18.78 16.16 2.94
C LEU A 588 -18.83 16.12 4.48
N MET A 589 -18.03 16.95 5.16
CA MET A 589 -18.04 17.08 6.63
C MET A 589 -19.31 17.76 7.19
N ASN A 590 -20.10 18.45 6.37
CA ASN A 590 -21.23 19.24 6.84
C ASN A 590 -22.58 18.86 6.20
N ALA A 591 -22.62 17.84 5.34
CA ALA A 591 -23.84 17.33 4.71
C ALA A 591 -24.78 16.65 5.71
N ASP A 592 -26.09 16.65 5.42
CA ASP A 592 -27.12 15.98 6.22
C ASP A 592 -27.21 14.48 5.90
N VAL A 593 -26.88 14.10 4.66
CA VAL A 593 -26.74 12.72 4.21
C VAL A 593 -25.44 12.59 3.44
N LEU A 594 -24.59 11.63 3.82
CA LEU A 594 -23.27 11.44 3.20
C LEU A 594 -23.14 10.03 2.63
N GLY A 595 -22.91 9.94 1.32
CA GLY A 595 -22.49 8.72 0.65
C GLY A 595 -21.00 8.73 0.37
N VAL A 596 -20.29 7.71 0.87
CA VAL A 596 -18.85 7.56 0.68
C VAL A 596 -18.54 6.63 -0.49
N SER A 597 -17.35 6.76 -1.08
CA SER A 597 -16.80 5.75 -1.99
C SER A 597 -16.16 4.63 -1.19
N ALA A 598 -16.35 3.37 -1.62
CA ALA A 598 -15.67 2.22 -1.04
C ALA A 598 -14.16 2.47 -0.99
N GLN A 599 -13.48 2.12 0.10
CA GLN A 599 -12.02 2.22 0.25
C GLN A 599 -11.42 3.64 0.08
N SER A 600 -12.24 4.70 0.00
CA SER A 600 -11.73 6.07 -0.07
C SER A 600 -11.50 6.66 1.32
N GLY A 601 -10.24 6.73 1.74
CA GLY A 601 -9.86 7.38 3.01
C GLY A 601 -10.34 8.84 3.12
N TYR A 602 -10.52 9.53 2.01
CA TYR A 602 -10.99 10.93 1.96
C TYR A 602 -12.44 11.08 2.41
N SER A 603 -13.37 10.33 1.81
CA SER A 603 -14.77 10.37 2.25
C SER A 603 -14.99 9.66 3.58
N GLN A 604 -14.19 8.65 3.91
CA GLN A 604 -14.24 8.01 5.23
C GLN A 604 -13.81 8.98 6.34
N LEU A 605 -12.74 9.75 6.13
CA LEU A 605 -12.35 10.81 7.05
C LEU A 605 -13.45 11.88 7.17
N ALA A 606 -14.04 12.31 6.06
CA ALA A 606 -15.13 13.29 6.12
C ALA A 606 -16.32 12.74 6.93
N ALA A 607 -16.66 11.46 6.78
CA ALA A 607 -17.70 10.80 7.55
C ALA A 607 -17.37 10.71 9.04
N LEU A 608 -16.12 10.42 9.40
CA LEU A 608 -15.65 10.45 10.79
C LEU A 608 -15.80 11.85 11.39
N LEU A 609 -15.52 12.91 10.63
CA LEU A 609 -15.56 14.30 11.11
C LEU A 609 -16.93 14.96 11.03
N ASN A 610 -17.88 14.36 10.31
CA ASN A 610 -19.22 14.93 10.13
C ASN A 610 -20.07 14.77 11.41
N ARG A 611 -20.47 15.91 11.99
CA ARG A 611 -21.32 16.00 13.19
C ARG A 611 -22.80 16.21 12.87
N ASN A 612 -23.13 16.50 11.61
CA ASN A 612 -24.46 16.93 11.18
C ASN A 612 -25.27 15.80 10.51
N ALA A 613 -24.58 14.86 9.87
CA ALA A 613 -25.23 13.84 9.06
C ALA A 613 -26.11 12.92 9.91
N ARG A 614 -27.36 12.75 9.47
CA ARG A 614 -28.32 11.80 10.05
C ARG A 614 -28.25 10.42 9.41
N LEU A 615 -27.58 10.31 8.26
CA LEU A 615 -27.44 9.07 7.51
C LEU A 615 -26.09 9.04 6.79
N PHE A 616 -25.32 7.98 7.04
CA PHE A 616 -24.13 7.63 6.28
C PHE A 616 -24.40 6.38 5.46
N VAL A 617 -23.97 6.37 4.21
CA VAL A 617 -24.10 5.20 3.33
C VAL A 617 -22.81 4.88 2.61
N GLU A 618 -22.61 3.60 2.34
CA GLU A 618 -21.45 3.09 1.60
C GLU A 618 -21.84 1.99 0.61
N PRO A 619 -20.98 1.69 -0.38
CA PRO A 619 -21.19 0.58 -1.29
C PRO A 619 -21.02 -0.78 -0.62
N ASP A 620 -21.98 -1.68 -0.86
CA ASP A 620 -21.89 -3.10 -0.56
C ASP A 620 -21.69 -3.84 -1.87
N ALA A 621 -20.43 -4.13 -2.19
CA ALA A 621 -20.07 -4.80 -3.44
C ALA A 621 -20.64 -6.23 -3.52
N ALA A 622 -20.75 -6.93 -2.39
CA ALA A 622 -21.27 -8.29 -2.34
C ALA A 622 -22.78 -8.32 -2.62
N ALA A 623 -23.53 -7.39 -2.04
CA ALA A 623 -24.98 -7.25 -2.26
C ALA A 623 -25.33 -6.36 -3.46
N ARG A 624 -24.34 -5.78 -4.15
CA ARG A 624 -24.48 -4.89 -5.31
C ARG A 624 -25.47 -3.74 -5.06
N ARG A 625 -25.35 -3.07 -3.91
CA ARG A 625 -26.26 -2.00 -3.48
C ARG A 625 -25.55 -0.98 -2.59
N ILE A 626 -26.24 0.11 -2.29
CA ILE A 626 -25.83 1.05 -1.24
C ILE A 626 -26.49 0.66 0.07
N ARG A 627 -25.72 0.66 1.18
CA ARG A 627 -26.20 0.32 2.51
C ARG A 627 -25.87 1.41 3.54
N PRO A 628 -26.68 1.57 4.59
CA PRO A 628 -26.30 2.36 5.76
C PRO A 628 -25.09 1.75 6.48
N TYR A 629 -24.26 2.62 7.06
CA TYR A 629 -23.18 2.21 7.97
C TYR A 629 -22.96 3.27 9.05
N SER A 630 -22.13 2.95 10.06
CA SER A 630 -21.71 3.91 11.07
C SER A 630 -20.19 4.12 10.96
N PRO A 631 -19.71 5.37 10.76
CA PRO A 631 -18.27 5.65 10.59
C PRO A 631 -17.40 5.26 11.79
N TRP A 632 -17.99 5.20 12.98
CA TRP A 632 -17.31 4.99 14.27
C TRP A 632 -17.52 3.58 14.83
N THR A 633 -17.97 2.65 13.99
CA THR A 633 -18.09 1.24 14.33
C THR A 633 -17.40 0.46 13.25
N ALA A 634 -16.52 -0.48 13.62
CA ALA A 634 -15.91 -1.38 12.66
C ALA A 634 -17.01 -2.00 11.77
N PRO A 635 -16.80 -2.12 10.44
CA PRO A 635 -17.67 -2.93 9.62
C PRO A 635 -17.71 -4.32 10.24
N SER A 636 -18.90 -4.82 10.56
CA SER A 636 -19.10 -6.21 10.95
C SER A 636 -18.68 -7.12 9.80
N GLY A 637 -17.40 -7.49 9.76
CA GLY A 637 -16.85 -8.44 8.79
C GLY A 637 -15.74 -7.96 7.85
N THR A 638 -14.79 -7.15 8.32
CA THR A 638 -13.47 -7.09 7.66
C THR A 638 -12.37 -7.46 8.67
N PRO A 639 -11.48 -8.41 8.34
CA PRO A 639 -10.49 -8.98 9.26
C PRO A 639 -9.41 -8.00 9.70
#